data_AF-A0A6A6FZE8-F1
#
_entry.id   AF-A0A6A6FZE8-F1
#
_cell.length_a   1.000
_cell.length_b   1.000
_cell.length_c   1.000
_cell.angle_alpha   90.00
_cell.angle_beta   90.00
_cell.angle_gamma   90.00
#
_symmetry.space_group_name_H-M   'P 1'
#
loop_
_entity.id
_entity.type
_entity.pdbx_description
1 polymer ?
#
loop_
_entity_poly.entity_id
_entity_poly.type
_entity_poly.pdbx_seq_one_letter_code
_entity_poly.pdbx_strand_id
1 'polypeptide(L)'
;MGTKRRREEKVSAQDSSGPTDDQHPRKRIQKYTEDDSRLAKWFGDLAEDVRSTRLSACKEIILFLEKATKDQKDRILQRLIRGLCSSRKSARLGFSLTFTALLDKLCGHAASADWDYQVSDLLPTVESLTSPPSNANNQEKRDYQLGRCLAYRAFIQSKALYALPVPEGVAISNQLLDHIFALYKRAPFIRQECGTTANSLLSTAGGTDPAYATALLQAYHQHGLLKTSDGLAAWLDGQQLFPEGLDLPTNVWHNNDPLSPQERSTLVKILRDNVSDTDIEGSSSTGQAQKIPCLAWVPVLDTVARRSKQEGTGQSDPSFFSQFWKEAVDDAFFSAKASSERKAIGLQIVRLAIIKVDAHLVSELLSPHVVRCIINQRSSPSNSLHAAADTPLRTLCQRSKQQPELGARILRTTFSTIGLPNLDKLTRSKTIDELLSHVLASDAEEVLQVIDSNISRPKTSEHADVEVCQRSYADLLLTFARKQRPQLPSSALTEQHPTTHFPWTKLFSIMAQHAYLVKKGAEPLSTTVQEMFQARIMSCLTHTMESGLDPNFEHSTHVVTTINKLVKSGKHTLILKADQNVMDVLSKAASRLHSARKAVKDTDNKDRPILQAFKLLFSLSILQVHNGDADAVSMLEELDQCYETSATSTSSISLLIEILLGFLSRPSALFRKLAEQVFTAISTQVDEDGLQALLEILQKPENLSGQQELFDNADDMADMADDASDDNSEESSGSSDDLEASDVEMVDANGNGTADTNDSAEGSSEDDDDNDNDSSDSSDDEADSPPDDELTAFESKLAQTLGTSKIATGEDDDDTSDDSDMDDDQMMALDGHLTKIFQERTKVSSKKKDNKDAKGNVINFKNRVLDLLGVFIKQCYSRPLVLDLIAPLLQLIRTTTNKELSTRAYNVLKSLFDTCAKHKSFPTAPTEDLFAALAAVHDELKASPSKIHASATSRSSLFLVKVAVTQDRANYALAADMYSTLQKAWYADPRSKIPSTAFTEWTSWSINSRK
;
A
#
# COMPACT_ATOMS: atom_id res chain seq x y z
N MET A 1 1.29 47.64 -8.49
CA MET A 1 1.36 49.07 -8.85
C MET A 1 0.40 49.86 -7.98
N GLY A 2 0.78 51.08 -7.57
CA GLY A 2 0.02 51.93 -6.64
C GLY A 2 -1.35 52.38 -7.19
N THR A 3 -2.22 52.99 -6.37
CA THR A 3 -2.04 54.39 -6.00
C THR A 3 -3.05 54.85 -4.94
N LYS A 4 -2.58 55.80 -4.12
CA LYS A 4 -3.29 56.61 -3.11
C LYS A 4 -4.48 57.39 -3.69
N ARG A 5 -5.49 57.68 -2.87
CA ARG A 5 -6.20 58.97 -2.90
C ARG A 5 -6.49 59.54 -1.50
N ARG A 6 -6.09 60.80 -1.38
CA ARG A 6 -6.18 61.79 -0.30
C ARG A 6 -7.64 62.24 -0.12
N ARG A 7 -8.05 62.66 1.08
CA ARG A 7 -9.22 63.56 1.22
C ARG A 7 -8.96 64.64 2.26
N GLU A 8 -9.33 65.84 1.85
CA GLU A 8 -9.00 67.16 2.38
C GLU A 8 -9.83 67.58 3.60
N GLU A 9 -9.30 68.61 4.27
CA GLU A 9 -9.92 69.45 5.29
C GLU A 9 -11.19 70.15 4.81
N LYS A 10 -12.12 70.37 5.75
CA LYS A 10 -13.02 71.54 5.72
C LYS A 10 -13.24 72.06 7.13
N VAL A 11 -12.82 73.31 7.31
CA VAL A 11 -13.11 74.20 8.42
C VAL A 11 -14.50 74.81 8.22
N SER A 12 -15.29 74.93 9.28
CA SER A 12 -16.27 76.01 9.42
C SER A 12 -16.37 76.41 10.89
N ALA A 13 -16.00 77.66 11.16
CA ALA A 13 -16.15 78.33 12.45
C ALA A 13 -17.55 78.97 12.56
N GLN A 14 -18.11 78.99 13.77
CA GLN A 14 -19.11 79.97 14.19
C GLN A 14 -18.95 80.25 15.68
N ASP A 15 -18.75 81.54 15.98
CA ASP A 15 -18.52 82.14 17.30
C ASP A 15 -19.79 82.17 18.18
N SER A 16 -19.61 81.98 19.49
CA SER A 16 -20.37 82.73 20.51
C SER A 16 -19.59 82.73 21.84
N SER A 17 -19.54 83.89 22.50
CA SER A 17 -18.67 84.20 23.63
C SER A 17 -19.42 84.42 24.96
N GLY A 18 -19.01 83.71 26.02
CA GLY A 18 -19.04 84.11 27.45
C GLY A 18 -20.06 83.39 28.36
N PRO A 19 -19.87 83.33 29.72
CA PRO A 19 -18.66 83.39 30.54
C PRO A 19 -18.45 82.15 31.47
N THR A 20 -17.23 82.02 31.98
CA THR A 20 -16.74 81.25 33.16
C THR A 20 -17.72 80.39 33.99
N ASP A 21 -17.44 79.08 34.07
CA ASP A 21 -17.61 78.32 35.32
C ASP A 21 -16.45 77.33 35.50
N ASP A 22 -15.71 77.53 36.58
CA ASP A 22 -14.60 76.70 37.04
C ASP A 22 -15.18 75.45 37.72
N GLN A 23 -14.95 74.25 37.17
CA GLN A 23 -14.68 73.00 37.92
C GLN A 23 -14.57 71.77 37.01
N HIS A 24 -13.39 71.55 36.43
CA HIS A 24 -12.96 70.20 36.09
C HIS A 24 -11.51 70.00 36.57
N PRO A 25 -11.23 68.97 37.40
CA PRO A 25 -9.87 68.71 37.86
C PRO A 25 -9.00 68.36 36.65
N ARG A 26 -7.93 69.13 36.45
CA ARG A 26 -6.95 68.94 35.38
C ARG A 26 -6.50 67.47 35.35
N LYS A 27 -6.81 66.76 34.26
CA LYS A 27 -6.22 65.45 33.95
C LYS A 27 -4.70 65.57 34.03
N ARG A 28 -4.10 64.85 34.97
CA ARG A 28 -2.65 64.73 35.16
C ARG A 28 -2.02 64.35 33.81
N ILE A 29 -1.28 65.27 33.18
CA ILE A 29 -0.54 64.98 31.94
C ILE A 29 0.54 63.97 32.31
N GLN A 30 0.35 62.73 31.86
CA GLN A 30 1.19 61.58 32.16
C GLN A 30 2.46 61.67 31.30
N LYS A 31 3.63 61.83 31.93
CA LYS A 31 4.92 61.76 31.21
C LYS A 31 5.19 60.28 30.87
N TYR A 32 5.10 59.93 29.59
CA TYR A 32 5.47 58.59 29.10
C TYR A 32 6.98 58.38 29.25
N THR A 33 7.40 57.37 30.02
CA THR A 33 8.80 56.98 30.15
C THR A 33 9.20 55.95 29.07
N GLU A 34 10.50 55.77 28.85
CA GLU A 34 11.01 54.72 27.95
C GLU A 34 10.54 53.32 28.39
N ASP A 35 10.43 53.09 29.71
CA ASP A 35 9.88 51.86 30.28
C ASP A 35 8.40 51.64 29.96
N ASP A 36 7.57 52.70 29.93
CA ASP A 36 6.17 52.59 29.50
C ASP A 36 6.05 52.15 28.03
N SER A 37 6.99 52.58 27.16
CA SER A 37 7.04 52.16 25.76
C SER A 37 7.44 50.69 25.59
N ARG A 38 8.40 50.22 26.40
CA ARG A 38 8.84 48.81 26.43
C ARG A 38 7.72 47.90 26.95
N LEU A 39 7.04 48.30 28.03
CA LEU A 39 5.87 47.60 28.55
C LEU A 39 4.74 47.52 27.52
N ALA A 40 4.44 48.62 26.82
CA ALA A 40 3.43 48.63 25.77
C ALA A 40 3.76 47.65 24.64
N LYS A 41 5.04 47.57 24.24
CA LYS A 41 5.53 46.59 23.26
C LYS A 41 5.32 45.16 23.77
N TRP A 42 5.78 44.83 24.97
CA TRP A 42 5.62 43.48 25.51
C TRP A 42 4.15 43.08 25.68
N PHE A 43 3.26 44.00 26.05
CA PHE A 43 1.82 43.72 26.07
C PHE A 43 1.23 43.47 24.68
N GLY A 44 1.79 44.10 23.63
CA GLY A 44 1.46 43.78 22.24
C GLY A 44 1.97 42.39 21.86
N ASP A 45 3.21 42.06 22.21
CA ASP A 45 3.86 40.78 21.95
C ASP A 45 3.14 39.60 22.66
N LEU A 46 2.48 39.83 23.80
CA LEU A 46 1.61 38.84 24.44
C LEU A 46 0.36 38.49 23.61
N ALA A 47 -0.08 39.39 22.73
CA ALA A 47 -1.25 39.21 21.88
C ALA A 47 -0.94 38.59 20.51
N GLU A 48 0.34 38.36 20.20
CA GLU A 48 0.81 37.77 18.94
C GLU A 48 0.48 36.27 18.82
N ASP A 49 0.34 35.78 17.59
CA ASP A 49 -0.01 34.38 17.30
C ASP A 49 1.18 33.42 17.50
N VAL A 50 2.41 33.94 17.45
CA VAL A 50 3.65 33.17 17.59
C VAL A 50 3.93 32.83 19.07
N ARG A 51 4.05 31.52 19.39
CA ARG A 51 4.26 31.04 20.77
C ARG A 51 5.57 31.55 21.40
N SER A 52 6.67 31.56 20.66
CA SER A 52 7.98 32.00 21.18
C SER A 52 7.97 33.49 21.56
N THR A 53 7.34 34.34 20.74
CA THR A 53 7.15 35.77 21.00
C THR A 53 6.38 36.00 22.30
N ARG A 54 5.27 35.28 22.51
CA ARG A 54 4.49 35.36 23.75
C ARG A 54 5.31 34.94 24.99
N LEU A 55 6.10 33.87 24.88
CA LEU A 55 6.95 33.39 25.98
C LEU A 55 8.04 34.39 26.33
N SER A 56 8.66 35.00 25.31
CA SER A 56 9.67 36.05 25.51
C SER A 56 9.05 37.27 26.21
N ALA A 57 7.89 37.74 25.75
CA ALA A 57 7.21 38.88 26.35
C ALA A 57 6.78 38.61 27.80
N CYS A 58 6.28 37.41 28.10
CA CYS A 58 5.99 36.98 29.47
C CYS A 58 7.24 37.08 30.36
N LYS A 59 8.37 36.52 29.91
CA LYS A 59 9.64 36.57 30.65
C LYS A 59 10.09 38.02 30.93
N GLU A 60 10.06 38.88 29.92
CA GLU A 60 10.49 40.27 30.06
C GLU A 60 9.59 41.08 31.00
N ILE A 61 8.26 40.88 30.93
CA ILE A 61 7.32 41.52 31.87
C ILE A 61 7.60 41.06 33.30
N ILE A 62 7.83 39.77 33.52
CA ILE A 62 8.11 39.24 34.86
C ILE A 62 9.44 39.77 35.41
N LEU A 63 10.49 39.84 34.60
CA LEU A 63 11.78 40.42 35.01
C LEU A 63 11.66 41.92 35.31
N PHE A 64 10.81 42.65 34.58
CA PHE A 64 10.59 44.08 34.79
C PHE A 64 9.95 44.38 36.16
N LEU A 65 9.18 43.46 36.73
CA LEU A 65 8.49 43.66 38.02
C LEU A 65 9.45 43.91 39.20
N GLU A 66 10.67 43.40 39.14
CA GLU A 66 11.68 43.55 40.20
C GLU A 66 12.19 44.99 40.32
N LYS A 67 12.11 45.77 39.23
CA LYS A 67 12.54 47.18 39.16
C LYS A 67 11.39 48.18 39.00
N ALA A 68 10.15 47.70 38.95
CA ALA A 68 8.96 48.52 38.72
C ALA A 68 8.50 49.27 39.98
N THR A 69 8.00 50.50 39.82
CA THR A 69 7.36 51.25 40.91
C THR A 69 6.00 50.64 41.29
N LYS A 70 5.48 50.96 42.48
CA LYS A 70 4.15 50.49 42.94
C LYS A 70 3.03 50.81 41.93
N ASP A 71 2.99 52.04 41.42
CA ASP A 71 2.02 52.45 40.39
C ASP A 71 2.17 51.65 39.08
N GLN A 72 3.40 51.29 38.69
CA GLN A 72 3.64 50.47 37.49
C GLN A 72 3.21 49.01 37.72
N LYS A 73 3.47 48.46 38.91
CA LYS A 73 3.05 47.13 39.34
C LYS A 73 1.52 46.98 39.29
N ASP A 74 0.80 47.95 39.86
CA ASP A 74 -0.67 47.98 39.83
C ASP A 74 -1.22 48.10 38.41
N ARG A 75 -0.60 48.95 37.56
CA ARG A 75 -0.96 49.06 36.14
C ARG A 75 -0.73 47.76 35.37
N ILE A 76 0.38 47.08 35.63
CA ILE A 76 0.69 45.78 35.00
C ILE A 76 -0.35 44.75 35.42
N LEU A 77 -0.63 44.62 36.72
CA LEU A 77 -1.65 43.71 37.25
C LEU A 77 -3.03 43.96 36.64
N GLN A 78 -3.51 45.22 36.65
CA GLN A 78 -4.80 45.56 36.06
C GLN A 78 -4.85 45.28 34.55
N ARG A 79 -3.76 45.52 33.82
CA ARG A 79 -3.69 45.29 32.38
C ARG A 79 -3.63 43.81 32.05
N LEU A 80 -2.96 43.01 32.87
CA LEU A 80 -2.94 41.55 32.74
C LEU A 80 -4.35 40.97 32.94
N ILE A 81 -5.04 41.35 34.02
CA ILE A 81 -6.40 40.89 34.33
C ILE A 81 -7.38 41.31 33.24
N ARG A 82 -7.37 42.59 32.81
CA ARG A 82 -8.23 43.06 31.70
C ARG A 82 -7.90 42.37 30.38
N GLY A 83 -6.64 42.01 30.14
CA GLY A 83 -6.19 41.29 28.96
C GLY A 83 -6.78 39.89 28.82
N LEU A 84 -7.18 39.26 29.93
CA LEU A 84 -7.88 37.96 29.93
C LEU A 84 -9.27 38.05 29.29
N CYS A 85 -9.90 39.23 29.33
CA CYS A 85 -11.20 39.51 28.71
C CYS A 85 -11.07 39.94 27.24
N SER A 86 -9.88 39.84 26.63
CA SER A 86 -9.68 40.17 25.22
C SER A 86 -10.47 39.22 24.31
N SER A 87 -11.02 39.73 23.21
CA SER A 87 -11.69 38.92 22.18
C SER A 87 -10.73 38.07 21.34
N ARG A 88 -9.42 38.40 21.35
CA ARG A 88 -8.39 37.64 20.63
C ARG A 88 -7.94 36.42 21.44
N LYS A 89 -8.08 35.22 20.86
CA LYS A 89 -7.69 33.95 21.50
C LYS A 89 -6.21 33.92 21.92
N SER A 90 -5.31 34.35 21.03
CA SER A 90 -3.86 34.37 21.28
C SER A 90 -3.47 35.30 22.42
N ALA A 91 -4.15 36.45 22.53
CA ALA A 91 -4.02 37.35 23.66
C ALA A 91 -4.42 36.68 24.96
N ARG A 92 -5.60 36.05 25.03
CA ARG A 92 -6.05 35.35 26.25
C ARG A 92 -5.03 34.32 26.76
N LEU A 93 -4.38 33.59 25.85
CA LEU A 93 -3.32 32.64 26.21
C LEU A 93 -2.08 33.33 26.79
N GLY A 94 -1.58 34.39 26.14
CA GLY A 94 -0.40 35.13 26.60
C GLY A 94 -0.64 35.85 27.93
N PHE A 95 -1.79 36.52 28.07
CA PHE A 95 -2.21 37.19 29.30
C PHE A 95 -2.46 36.21 30.44
N SER A 96 -3.11 35.07 30.19
CA SER A 96 -3.33 34.02 31.22
C SER A 96 -2.02 33.46 31.73
N LEU A 97 -1.09 33.11 30.83
CA LEU A 97 0.23 32.61 31.23
C LEU A 97 1.03 33.61 32.07
N THR A 98 1.05 34.88 31.63
CA THR A 98 1.81 35.93 32.33
C THR A 98 1.17 36.26 33.68
N PHE A 99 -0.16 36.20 33.78
CA PHE A 99 -0.86 36.36 35.05
C PHE A 99 -0.59 35.20 36.02
N THR A 100 -0.59 33.94 35.55
CA THR A 100 -0.18 32.78 36.38
C THR A 100 1.26 32.94 36.87
N ALA A 101 2.20 33.32 36.01
CA ALA A 101 3.60 33.54 36.39
C ALA A 101 3.80 34.72 37.37
N LEU A 102 2.97 35.77 37.25
CA LEU A 102 2.93 36.86 38.21
C LEU A 102 2.48 36.34 39.59
N LEU A 103 1.41 35.55 39.64
CA LEU A 103 0.92 34.94 40.89
C LEU A 103 2.00 34.08 41.54
N ASP A 104 2.74 33.26 40.79
CA ASP A 104 3.87 32.47 41.30
C ASP A 104 4.95 33.33 41.96
N LYS A 105 5.31 34.45 41.32
CA LYS A 105 6.34 35.37 41.83
C LYS A 105 5.90 36.08 43.10
N LEU A 106 4.61 36.43 43.21
CA LEU A 106 4.03 37.06 44.39
C LEU A 106 4.01 36.12 45.61
N CYS A 107 4.02 34.80 45.39
CA CYS A 107 3.93 33.80 46.46
C CYS A 107 5.29 33.23 46.92
N GLY A 108 6.36 33.46 46.15
CA GLY A 108 7.68 32.89 46.39
C GLY A 108 8.63 33.71 47.27
N HIS A 109 8.23 34.88 47.79
CA HIS A 109 9.09 35.71 48.63
C HIS A 109 8.39 36.03 49.95
N ALA A 110 9.04 35.67 51.07
CA ALA A 110 8.80 36.37 52.32
C ALA A 110 9.02 37.87 52.05
N ALA A 111 7.94 38.64 52.08
CA ALA A 111 7.89 40.09 52.12
C ALA A 111 9.15 40.80 51.56
N SER A 112 9.27 40.92 50.24
CA SER A 112 9.96 42.11 49.73
C SER A 112 9.03 43.28 50.03
N ALA A 113 9.48 44.17 50.91
CA ALA A 113 8.71 45.16 51.66
C ALA A 113 7.90 46.21 50.84
N ASP A 114 7.67 46.01 49.53
CA ASP A 114 7.06 46.99 48.63
C ASP A 114 5.82 46.50 47.84
N TRP A 115 5.39 45.23 47.96
CA TRP A 115 4.16 44.72 47.32
C TRP A 115 3.26 44.02 48.35
N ASP A 116 2.20 44.70 48.78
CA ASP A 116 1.40 44.38 49.98
C ASP A 116 0.07 43.68 49.65
N TYR A 117 0.04 42.80 48.66
CA TYR A 117 -1.18 42.07 48.27
C TYR A 117 -1.10 40.62 48.75
N GLN A 118 -2.04 40.21 49.59
CA GLN A 118 -2.27 38.79 49.81
C GLN A 118 -3.08 38.21 48.64
N VAL A 119 -2.93 36.91 48.39
CA VAL A 119 -3.65 36.18 47.33
C VAL A 119 -5.17 36.34 47.50
N SER A 120 -5.64 36.37 48.75
CA SER A 120 -7.04 36.63 49.14
C SER A 120 -7.55 38.00 48.71
N ASP A 121 -6.72 39.05 48.77
CA ASP A 121 -7.09 40.43 48.42
C ASP A 121 -7.18 40.68 46.89
N LEU A 122 -6.57 39.79 46.10
CA LEU A 122 -6.58 39.87 44.64
C LEU A 122 -7.87 39.35 44.02
N LEU A 123 -8.58 38.45 44.72
CA LEU A 123 -9.81 37.85 44.20
C LEU A 123 -10.91 38.91 43.94
N PRO A 124 -11.26 39.81 44.89
CA PRO A 124 -12.23 40.90 44.62
C PRO A 124 -11.81 41.82 43.48
N THR A 125 -10.50 42.08 43.34
CA THR A 125 -9.95 42.90 42.25
C THR A 125 -10.18 42.24 40.89
N VAL A 126 -9.97 40.93 40.80
CA VAL A 126 -10.24 40.14 39.59
C VAL A 126 -11.72 40.17 39.27
N GLU A 127 -12.61 40.02 40.25
CA GLU A 127 -14.06 40.08 40.03
C GLU A 127 -14.53 41.43 39.51
N SER A 128 -14.00 42.52 40.07
CA SER A 128 -14.29 43.88 39.65
C SER A 128 -13.85 44.13 38.21
N LEU A 129 -12.62 43.74 37.86
CA LEU A 129 -12.01 43.99 36.55
C LEU A 129 -12.52 43.06 35.43
N THR A 130 -13.09 41.91 35.79
CA THR A 130 -13.65 40.92 34.85
C THR A 130 -15.19 40.95 34.79
N SER A 131 -15.83 41.92 35.42
CA SER A 131 -17.27 42.13 35.30
C SER A 131 -17.61 42.97 34.05
N PRO A 132 -18.58 42.54 33.22
CA PRO A 132 -18.94 43.28 32.02
C PRO A 132 -19.59 44.63 32.38
N PRO A 133 -19.35 45.71 31.62
CA PRO A 133 -20.07 46.97 31.79
C PRO A 133 -21.58 46.79 31.54
N SER A 134 -22.41 47.64 32.15
CA SER A 134 -23.88 47.54 32.12
C SER A 134 -24.46 47.49 30.69
N ASN A 135 -23.77 48.11 29.72
CA ASN A 135 -24.14 48.19 28.30
C ASN A 135 -23.36 47.23 27.39
N ALA A 136 -22.68 46.21 27.92
CA ALA A 136 -21.88 45.27 27.13
C ALA A 136 -22.74 44.45 26.14
N ASN A 137 -22.22 44.27 24.91
CA ASN A 137 -22.84 43.38 23.93
C ASN A 137 -22.71 41.91 24.38
N ASN A 138 -23.52 41.01 23.80
CA ASN A 138 -23.51 39.58 24.10
C ASN A 138 -22.13 38.93 23.88
N GLN A 139 -21.37 39.37 22.87
CA GLN A 139 -20.01 38.87 22.64
C GLN A 139 -19.04 39.35 23.73
N GLU A 140 -19.10 40.62 24.12
CA GLU A 140 -18.26 41.15 25.20
C GLU A 140 -18.58 40.47 26.52
N LYS A 141 -19.87 40.27 26.84
CA LYS A 141 -20.30 39.51 28.04
C LYS A 141 -19.66 38.12 28.08
N ARG A 142 -19.59 37.42 26.93
CA ARG A 142 -18.93 36.11 26.83
C ARG A 142 -17.42 36.20 27.06
N ASP A 143 -16.76 37.19 26.45
CA ASP A 143 -15.32 37.39 26.60
C ASP A 143 -14.93 37.76 28.05
N TYR A 144 -15.74 38.56 28.75
CA TYR A 144 -15.58 38.85 30.18
C TYR A 144 -15.76 37.61 31.06
N GLN A 145 -16.80 36.81 30.81
CA GLN A 145 -17.04 35.56 31.53
C GLN A 145 -15.93 34.52 31.31
N LEU A 146 -15.43 34.40 30.08
CA LEU A 146 -14.29 33.54 29.77
C LEU A 146 -12.99 34.07 30.42
N GLY A 147 -12.76 35.38 30.39
CA GLY A 147 -11.63 36.01 31.05
C GLY A 147 -11.63 35.79 32.57
N ARG A 148 -12.81 35.83 33.20
CA ARG A 148 -13.00 35.51 34.62
C ARG A 148 -12.65 34.05 34.94
N CYS A 149 -13.13 33.12 34.11
CA CYS A 149 -12.77 31.69 34.22
C CYS A 149 -11.25 31.47 34.09
N LEU A 150 -10.59 32.12 33.11
CA LEU A 150 -9.14 32.05 32.94
C LEU A 150 -8.36 32.67 34.11
N ALA A 151 -8.90 33.72 34.74
CA ALA A 151 -8.30 34.31 35.93
C ALA A 151 -8.35 33.32 37.11
N TYR A 152 -9.51 32.68 37.35
CA TYR A 152 -9.63 31.64 38.36
C TYR A 152 -8.71 30.45 38.08
N ARG A 153 -8.58 30.05 36.82
CA ARG A 153 -7.61 29.02 36.41
C ARG A 153 -6.17 29.41 36.72
N ALA A 154 -5.80 30.68 36.55
CA ALA A 154 -4.46 31.15 36.89
C ALA A 154 -4.18 31.05 38.39
N PHE A 155 -5.16 31.31 39.26
CA PHE A 155 -5.02 31.08 40.70
C PHE A 155 -4.77 29.59 41.00
N ILE A 156 -5.58 28.69 40.43
CA ILE A 156 -5.45 27.24 40.64
C ILE A 156 -4.11 26.70 40.13
N GLN A 157 -3.65 27.15 38.97
CA GLN A 157 -2.42 26.64 38.35
C GLN A 157 -1.14 27.26 38.92
N SER A 158 -1.27 28.36 39.67
CA SER A 158 -0.14 29.00 40.35
C SER A 158 0.18 28.32 41.67
N LYS A 159 1.38 28.56 42.20
CA LYS A 159 1.82 28.17 43.55
C LYS A 159 1.11 28.96 44.65
N ALA A 160 0.20 29.87 44.33
CA ALA A 160 -0.40 30.79 45.27
C ALA A 160 -1.23 30.11 46.36
N LEU A 161 -1.97 29.07 45.99
CA LEU A 161 -2.76 28.30 46.96
C LEU A 161 -1.88 27.32 47.75
N TYR A 162 -0.87 26.77 47.10
CA TYR A 162 -0.07 25.65 47.61
C TYR A 162 1.15 26.08 48.44
N ALA A 163 1.59 27.34 48.32
CA ALA A 163 2.65 27.90 49.15
C ALA A 163 2.16 28.30 50.56
N LEU A 164 0.84 28.42 50.75
CA LEU A 164 0.20 28.71 52.03
C LEU A 164 0.05 27.44 52.87
N PRO A 165 -0.11 27.56 54.21
CA PRO A 165 -0.54 26.44 55.04
C PRO A 165 -1.82 25.81 54.49
N VAL A 166 -1.90 24.46 54.49
CA VAL A 166 -2.99 23.70 53.88
C VAL A 166 -4.39 24.20 54.29
N PRO A 167 -4.71 24.51 55.56
CA PRO A 167 -6.04 25.00 55.93
C PRO A 167 -6.41 26.33 55.27
N GLU A 168 -5.43 27.23 55.11
CA GLU A 168 -5.63 28.56 54.51
C GLU A 168 -5.77 28.45 52.99
N GLY A 169 -4.90 27.66 52.35
CA GLY A 169 -4.98 27.37 50.91
C GLY A 169 -6.30 26.68 50.54
N VAL A 170 -6.77 25.73 51.35
CA VAL A 170 -8.06 25.05 51.16
C VAL A 170 -9.23 26.03 51.31
N ALA A 171 -9.20 26.93 52.30
CA ALA A 171 -10.24 27.93 52.48
C ALA A 171 -10.39 28.87 51.26
N ILE A 172 -9.27 29.35 50.72
CA ILE A 172 -9.26 30.17 49.50
C ILE A 172 -9.72 29.34 48.29
N SER A 173 -9.32 28.07 48.21
CA SER A 173 -9.78 27.17 47.14
C SER A 173 -11.29 26.96 47.15
N ASN A 174 -11.92 26.84 48.33
CA ASN A 174 -13.37 26.71 48.46
C ASN A 174 -14.10 27.95 47.96
N GLN A 175 -13.64 29.14 48.35
CA GLN A 175 -14.19 30.40 47.84
C GLN A 175 -14.09 30.46 46.31
N LEU A 176 -12.92 30.09 45.76
CA LEU A 176 -12.70 30.09 44.32
C LEU A 176 -13.62 29.10 43.60
N LEU A 177 -13.81 27.89 44.15
CA LEU A 177 -14.71 26.87 43.62
C LEU A 177 -16.16 27.34 43.64
N ASP A 178 -16.62 28.00 44.72
CA ASP A 178 -17.95 28.60 44.78
C ASP A 178 -18.17 29.63 43.66
N HIS A 179 -17.18 30.48 43.41
CA HIS A 179 -17.23 31.45 42.31
C HIS A 179 -17.20 30.78 40.94
N ILE A 180 -16.41 29.72 40.75
CA ILE A 180 -16.37 28.93 39.49
C ILE A 180 -17.72 28.26 39.25
N PHE A 181 -18.34 27.64 40.26
CA PHE A 181 -19.63 26.96 40.11
C PHE A 181 -20.80 27.93 39.96
N ALA A 182 -20.73 29.11 40.59
CA ALA A 182 -21.67 30.20 40.30
C ALA A 182 -21.57 30.65 38.82
N LEU A 183 -20.35 30.75 38.29
CA LEU A 183 -20.11 31.05 36.87
C LEU A 183 -20.60 29.92 35.97
N TYR A 184 -20.37 28.66 36.34
CA TYR A 184 -20.84 27.45 35.65
C TYR A 184 -22.38 27.45 35.48
N LYS A 185 -23.12 27.80 36.53
CA LYS A 185 -24.59 27.89 36.52
C LYS A 185 -25.08 29.06 35.66
N ARG A 186 -24.42 30.22 35.74
CA ARG A 186 -24.82 31.46 35.05
C ARG A 186 -24.45 31.49 33.56
N ALA A 187 -23.42 30.76 33.14
CA ALA A 187 -22.85 30.84 31.79
C ALA A 187 -22.75 29.46 31.12
N PRO A 188 -23.85 28.92 30.54
CA PRO A 188 -23.88 27.58 29.95
C PRO A 188 -22.80 27.30 28.88
N PHE A 189 -22.41 28.32 28.10
CA PHE A 189 -21.45 28.18 26.99
C PHE A 189 -19.99 27.99 27.43
N ILE A 190 -19.66 28.21 28.70
CA ILE A 190 -18.31 27.97 29.28
C ILE A 190 -18.33 26.92 30.39
N ARG A 191 -19.40 26.13 30.54
CA ARG A 191 -19.50 25.08 31.57
C ARG A 191 -18.29 24.13 31.54
N GLN A 192 -17.91 23.67 30.35
CA GLN A 192 -16.74 22.80 30.17
C GLN A 192 -15.43 23.49 30.60
N GLU A 193 -15.26 24.77 30.31
CA GLU A 193 -14.07 25.54 30.74
C GLU A 193 -14.06 25.74 32.27
N CYS A 194 -15.23 25.94 32.89
CA CYS A 194 -15.35 26.01 34.35
C CYS A 194 -15.04 24.67 35.01
N GLY A 195 -15.58 23.56 34.50
CA GLY A 195 -15.33 22.22 35.02
C GLY A 195 -13.87 21.78 34.88
N THR A 196 -13.27 22.00 33.71
CA THR A 196 -11.83 21.76 33.50
C THR A 196 -10.95 22.64 34.39
N THR A 197 -11.35 23.91 34.61
CA THR A 197 -10.67 24.81 35.54
C THR A 197 -10.74 24.28 36.97
N ALA A 198 -11.92 23.88 37.44
CA ALA A 198 -12.08 23.28 38.78
C ALA A 198 -11.25 22.00 38.92
N ASN A 199 -11.31 21.09 37.94
CA ASN A 199 -10.59 19.81 37.98
C ASN A 199 -9.06 19.97 37.83
N SER A 200 -8.59 21.10 37.28
CA SER A 200 -7.15 21.39 37.25
C SER A 200 -6.53 21.53 38.65
N LEU A 201 -7.36 21.69 39.69
CA LEU A 201 -6.95 21.59 41.08
C LEU A 201 -6.35 20.21 41.37
N LEU A 202 -6.89 19.11 40.82
CA LEU A 202 -6.35 17.76 41.02
C LEU A 202 -4.98 17.58 40.35
N SER A 203 -4.81 18.10 39.13
CA SER A 203 -3.53 18.01 38.42
C SER A 203 -2.43 18.82 39.08
N THR A 204 -2.77 19.96 39.69
CA THR A 204 -1.82 20.85 40.35
C THR A 204 -1.57 20.43 41.81
N ALA A 205 -2.61 19.96 42.51
CA ALA A 205 -2.53 19.46 43.89
C ALA A 205 -2.06 18.00 44.00
N GLY A 206 -1.99 17.25 42.90
CA GLY A 206 -1.57 15.84 42.87
C GLY A 206 -0.16 15.57 43.41
N GLY A 207 0.60 16.61 43.80
CA GLY A 207 1.87 16.51 44.51
C GLY A 207 1.90 17.17 45.90
N THR A 208 0.77 17.65 46.45
CA THR A 208 0.74 18.45 47.70
C THR A 208 -0.05 17.84 48.86
N ASP A 209 -1.38 17.62 48.74
CA ASP A 209 -2.22 17.16 49.87
C ASP A 209 -3.63 16.68 49.41
N PRO A 210 -4.18 15.55 49.93
CA PRO A 210 -5.54 15.09 49.64
C PRO A 210 -6.66 16.06 50.05
N ALA A 211 -6.42 16.98 50.99
CA ALA A 211 -7.42 17.94 51.47
C ALA A 211 -8.01 18.82 50.34
N TYR A 212 -7.20 19.16 49.33
CA TYR A 212 -7.67 19.92 48.16
C TYR A 212 -8.58 19.09 47.25
N ALA A 213 -8.31 17.79 47.12
CA ALA A 213 -9.18 16.87 46.37
C ALA A 213 -10.52 16.67 47.09
N THR A 214 -10.50 16.52 48.42
CA THR A 214 -11.71 16.49 49.25
C THR A 214 -12.52 17.78 49.10
N ALA A 215 -11.88 18.95 49.20
CA ALA A 215 -12.52 20.25 49.04
C ALA A 215 -13.21 20.37 47.67
N LEU A 216 -12.57 19.92 46.60
CA LEU A 216 -13.15 19.87 45.26
C LEU A 216 -14.42 19.01 45.20
N LEU A 217 -14.37 17.77 45.71
CA LEU A 217 -15.51 16.85 45.68
C LEU A 217 -16.67 17.33 46.56
N GLN A 218 -16.37 17.91 47.72
CA GLN A 218 -17.37 18.53 48.59
C GLN A 218 -18.02 19.74 47.91
N ALA A 219 -17.25 20.59 47.21
CA ALA A 219 -17.80 21.70 46.46
C ALA A 219 -18.71 21.21 45.31
N TYR A 220 -18.30 20.18 44.55
CA TYR A 220 -19.18 19.55 43.56
C TYR A 220 -20.47 18.99 44.20
N HIS A 221 -20.39 18.41 45.39
CA HIS A 221 -21.55 17.90 46.13
C HIS A 221 -22.52 19.02 46.51
N GLN A 222 -22.01 20.08 47.15
CA GLN A 222 -22.78 21.24 47.61
C GLN A 222 -23.52 21.92 46.45
N HIS A 223 -22.90 21.97 45.27
CA HIS A 223 -23.51 22.59 44.10
C HIS A 223 -24.42 21.65 43.29
N GLY A 224 -24.52 20.36 43.66
CA GLY A 224 -25.34 19.36 42.97
C GLY A 224 -24.75 18.90 41.63
N LEU A 225 -23.43 18.99 41.47
CA LEU A 225 -22.73 18.81 40.19
C LEU A 225 -21.90 17.51 40.10
N LEU A 226 -21.94 16.64 41.11
CA LEU A 226 -21.18 15.38 41.10
C LEU A 226 -21.62 14.40 40.00
N LYS A 227 -22.90 14.41 39.62
CA LYS A 227 -23.44 13.61 38.50
C LYS A 227 -23.40 14.36 37.17
N THR A 228 -22.27 14.99 36.89
CA THR A 228 -21.96 15.63 35.59
C THR A 228 -20.67 15.02 35.04
N SER A 229 -20.33 15.29 33.77
CA SER A 229 -19.06 14.80 33.22
C SER A 229 -17.85 15.32 34.02
N ASP A 230 -17.88 16.59 34.40
CA ASP A 230 -16.77 17.20 35.14
C ASP A 230 -16.67 16.64 36.57
N GLY A 231 -17.81 16.46 37.26
CA GLY A 231 -17.86 15.85 38.59
C GLY A 231 -17.45 14.38 38.60
N LEU A 232 -17.86 13.60 37.60
CA LEU A 232 -17.45 12.21 37.43
C LEU A 232 -15.94 12.09 37.17
N ALA A 233 -15.39 12.97 36.32
CA ALA A 233 -13.94 13.03 36.08
C ALA A 233 -13.20 13.34 37.39
N ALA A 234 -13.64 14.34 38.14
CA ALA A 234 -13.03 14.71 39.42
C ALA A 234 -13.07 13.58 40.46
N TRP A 235 -14.18 12.84 40.53
CA TRP A 235 -14.34 11.71 41.43
C TRP A 235 -13.34 10.59 41.11
N LEU A 236 -13.25 10.20 39.85
CA LEU A 236 -12.37 9.11 39.41
C LEU A 236 -10.89 9.50 39.52
N ASP A 237 -10.51 10.69 39.05
CA ASP A 237 -9.14 11.19 39.15
C ASP A 237 -8.72 11.38 40.62
N GLY A 238 -9.62 11.89 41.46
CA GLY A 238 -9.39 12.06 42.90
C GLY A 238 -9.12 10.72 43.59
N GLN A 239 -9.97 9.72 43.37
CA GLN A 239 -9.77 8.36 43.90
C GLN A 239 -8.47 7.72 43.39
N GLN A 240 -8.09 7.98 42.13
CA GLN A 240 -6.88 7.44 41.55
C GLN A 240 -5.61 8.09 42.12
N LEU A 241 -5.62 9.42 42.30
CA LEU A 241 -4.47 10.16 42.82
C LEU A 241 -4.28 9.96 44.33
N PHE A 242 -5.37 9.81 45.08
CA PHE A 242 -5.37 9.66 46.54
C PHE A 242 -6.20 8.44 46.98
N PRO A 243 -5.65 7.21 46.89
CA PRO A 243 -6.34 6.00 47.30
C PRO A 243 -6.65 5.94 48.81
N GLU A 244 -5.79 6.55 49.63
CA GLU A 244 -5.93 6.65 51.08
C GLU A 244 -6.02 8.14 51.48
N GLY A 245 -6.93 8.48 52.40
CA GLY A 245 -7.07 9.85 52.95
C GLY A 245 -8.05 10.79 52.23
N LEU A 246 -8.73 10.33 51.17
CA LEU A 246 -9.78 11.10 50.48
C LEU A 246 -11.14 10.93 51.17
N ASP A 247 -11.70 12.01 51.70
CA ASP A 247 -13.08 12.03 52.21
C ASP A 247 -14.08 12.17 51.05
N LEU A 248 -14.78 11.07 50.74
CA LEU A 248 -15.76 10.98 49.66
C LEU A 248 -17.15 11.36 50.17
N PRO A 249 -17.88 12.26 49.46
CA PRO A 249 -19.27 12.55 49.77
C PRO A 249 -20.15 11.29 49.80
N THR A 250 -20.88 11.07 50.90
CA THR A 250 -21.72 9.87 51.08
C THR A 250 -23.03 9.95 50.27
N ASN A 251 -23.59 8.78 49.92
CA ASN A 251 -24.88 8.64 49.21
C ASN A 251 -24.97 9.28 47.81
N VAL A 252 -23.85 9.40 47.09
CA VAL A 252 -23.84 9.95 45.72
C VAL A 252 -23.90 8.85 44.65
N TRP A 253 -23.06 7.82 44.80
CA TRP A 253 -22.97 6.66 43.93
C TRP A 253 -23.18 5.39 44.76
N HIS A 254 -23.83 4.38 44.21
CA HIS A 254 -23.95 3.07 44.85
C HIS A 254 -22.57 2.55 45.29
N ASN A 255 -22.40 2.28 46.59
CA ASN A 255 -21.13 1.88 47.23
C ASN A 255 -19.93 2.81 46.94
N ASN A 256 -20.17 4.12 46.75
CA ASN A 256 -19.14 5.10 46.39
C ASN A 256 -18.40 4.77 45.07
N ASP A 257 -19.02 3.95 44.21
CA ASP A 257 -18.45 3.49 42.96
C ASP A 257 -19.28 3.94 41.74
N PRO A 258 -18.82 4.96 41.00
CA PRO A 258 -19.53 5.44 39.80
C PRO A 258 -19.51 4.44 38.63
N LEU A 259 -18.66 3.41 38.66
CA LEU A 259 -18.57 2.39 37.61
C LEU A 259 -19.36 1.11 37.95
N SER A 260 -20.08 1.10 39.09
CA SER A 260 -20.91 0.00 39.51
C SER A 260 -21.97 -0.34 38.44
N PRO A 261 -22.29 -1.64 38.21
CA PRO A 261 -23.35 -2.03 37.29
C PRO A 261 -24.71 -1.39 37.60
N GLN A 262 -24.99 -1.06 38.87
CA GLN A 262 -26.25 -0.43 39.26
C GLN A 262 -26.36 1.03 38.81
N GLU A 263 -25.23 1.73 38.66
CA GLU A 263 -25.15 3.14 38.23
C GLU A 263 -24.95 3.29 36.71
N ARG A 264 -24.88 2.17 35.99
CA ARG A 264 -24.54 2.13 34.57
C ARG A 264 -25.45 2.97 33.69
N SER A 265 -26.76 2.95 33.97
CA SER A 265 -27.74 3.74 33.20
C SER A 265 -27.54 5.25 33.38
N THR A 266 -27.18 5.69 34.59
CA THR A 266 -26.83 7.08 34.92
C THR A 266 -25.52 7.46 34.24
N LEU A 267 -24.51 6.60 34.33
CA LEU A 267 -23.20 6.79 33.72
C LEU A 267 -23.28 6.97 32.20
N VAL A 268 -24.03 6.10 31.50
CA VAL A 268 -24.21 6.19 30.05
C VAL A 268 -24.88 7.51 29.65
N LYS A 269 -25.89 7.97 30.41
CA LYS A 269 -26.55 9.26 30.17
C LYS A 269 -25.57 10.43 30.34
N ILE A 270 -24.76 10.43 31.40
CA ILE A 270 -23.74 11.47 31.63
C ILE A 270 -22.71 11.48 30.50
N LEU A 271 -22.19 10.33 30.11
CA LEU A 271 -21.16 10.21 29.08
C LEU A 271 -21.66 10.55 27.67
N ARG A 272 -22.93 10.26 27.38
CA ARG A 272 -23.56 10.48 26.06
C ARG A 272 -24.14 11.88 25.90
N ASP A 273 -24.87 12.37 26.90
CA ASP A 273 -25.68 13.58 26.78
C ASP A 273 -25.11 14.76 27.61
N ASN A 274 -24.15 14.51 28.50
CA ASN A 274 -23.52 15.51 29.38
C ASN A 274 -24.56 16.34 30.19
N VAL A 275 -25.61 15.65 30.64
CA VAL A 275 -26.75 16.20 31.39
C VAL A 275 -26.57 15.89 32.88
N SER A 276 -26.97 16.84 33.75
CA SER A 276 -27.08 16.63 35.20
C SER A 276 -28.43 16.02 35.61
N ASP A 277 -28.47 15.26 36.72
CA ASP A 277 -29.74 14.78 37.31
C ASP A 277 -30.73 15.93 37.66
N THR A 278 -30.23 17.15 37.89
CA THR A 278 -31.05 18.34 38.16
C THR A 278 -31.78 18.91 36.94
N ASP A 279 -31.43 18.50 35.72
CA ASP A 279 -32.12 18.92 34.48
C ASP A 279 -33.34 18.04 34.14
N ILE A 280 -33.65 17.05 34.98
CA ILE A 280 -34.73 16.06 34.75
C ILE A 280 -36.13 16.69 34.95
N GLU A 281 -36.25 17.77 35.72
CA GLU A 281 -37.53 18.46 35.95
C GLU A 281 -37.55 19.85 35.27
N GLY A 282 -37.68 19.83 33.95
CA GLY A 282 -38.24 20.98 33.21
C GLY A 282 -37.24 22.07 32.79
N SER A 283 -36.26 21.77 31.96
CA SER A 283 -35.91 22.65 30.83
C SER A 283 -35.05 21.93 29.80
N SER A 284 -35.12 22.40 28.55
CA SER A 284 -34.47 21.87 27.36
C SER A 284 -33.03 21.39 27.58
N SER A 285 -32.70 20.24 26.99
CA SER A 285 -31.34 19.77 26.70
C SER A 285 -30.43 20.96 26.39
N THR A 286 -29.25 21.02 27.02
CA THR A 286 -28.23 22.04 26.76
C THR A 286 -27.94 22.09 25.26
N GLY A 287 -28.56 23.02 24.52
CA GLY A 287 -28.64 23.03 23.05
C GLY A 287 -27.34 23.37 22.32
N GLN A 288 -26.18 22.96 22.84
CA GLN A 288 -24.91 23.01 22.13
C GLN A 288 -24.48 21.60 21.75
N ALA A 289 -24.49 21.31 20.45
CA ALA A 289 -24.00 20.05 19.90
C ALA A 289 -22.55 19.81 20.36
N GLN A 290 -22.33 18.72 21.10
CA GLN A 290 -20.99 18.32 21.51
C GLN A 290 -20.20 17.89 20.27
N LYS A 291 -19.03 18.48 20.06
CA LYS A 291 -18.14 18.14 18.94
C LYS A 291 -17.01 17.18 19.32
N ILE A 292 -16.77 17.03 20.63
CA ILE A 292 -15.62 16.33 21.22
C ILE A 292 -16.16 15.48 22.38
N PRO A 293 -15.58 14.30 22.67
CA PRO A 293 -15.89 13.53 23.87
C PRO A 293 -15.79 14.37 25.15
N CYS A 294 -16.70 14.14 26.08
CA CYS A 294 -16.70 14.82 27.38
C CYS A 294 -15.46 14.45 28.23
N LEU A 295 -15.10 15.30 29.19
CA LEU A 295 -13.85 15.18 29.97
C LEU A 295 -13.75 13.83 30.70
N ALA A 296 -14.88 13.31 31.19
CA ALA A 296 -14.96 12.05 31.92
C ALA A 296 -14.43 10.82 31.17
N TRP A 297 -14.38 10.83 29.83
CA TRP A 297 -13.96 9.65 29.07
C TRP A 297 -12.53 9.21 29.39
N VAL A 298 -11.61 10.14 29.61
CA VAL A 298 -10.21 9.79 29.90
C VAL A 298 -10.10 9.08 31.26
N PRO A 299 -10.58 9.65 32.38
CA PRO A 299 -10.54 8.97 33.69
C PRO A 299 -11.35 7.67 33.73
N VAL A 300 -12.49 7.62 33.03
CA VAL A 300 -13.33 6.41 32.95
C VAL A 300 -12.58 5.28 32.25
N LEU A 301 -11.99 5.52 31.07
CA LEU A 301 -11.24 4.49 30.35
C LEU A 301 -10.01 4.02 31.14
N ASP A 302 -9.28 4.94 31.77
CA ASP A 302 -8.11 4.61 32.59
C ASP A 302 -8.52 3.75 33.81
N THR A 303 -9.65 4.06 34.46
CA THR A 303 -10.15 3.31 35.61
C THR A 303 -10.74 1.97 35.23
N VAL A 304 -11.52 1.90 34.16
CA VAL A 304 -12.10 0.64 33.65
C VAL A 304 -10.98 -0.32 33.22
N ALA A 305 -9.98 0.15 32.47
CA ALA A 305 -8.83 -0.66 32.07
C ALA A 305 -8.06 -1.22 33.29
N ARG A 306 -7.85 -0.40 34.33
CA ARG A 306 -7.18 -0.83 35.56
C ARG A 306 -7.98 -1.88 36.35
N ARG A 307 -9.30 -1.72 36.47
CA ARG A 307 -10.16 -2.69 37.17
C ARG A 307 -10.17 -4.04 36.47
N SER A 308 -10.14 -4.05 35.14
CA SER A 308 -10.06 -5.27 34.34
C SER A 308 -8.74 -6.03 34.48
N LYS A 309 -7.69 -5.38 35.05
CA LYS A 309 -6.38 -5.99 35.29
C LYS A 309 -6.22 -6.71 36.64
N GLN A 310 -7.08 -6.47 37.64
CA GLN A 310 -6.93 -6.90 39.05
C GLN A 310 -5.49 -7.23 39.51
N GLU A 311 -4.78 -6.24 40.06
CA GLU A 311 -3.56 -6.49 40.83
C GLU A 311 -3.91 -7.31 42.10
N GLY A 312 -3.51 -8.59 42.13
CA GLY A 312 -3.43 -9.38 43.37
C GLY A 312 -4.06 -10.78 43.39
N THR A 313 -5.02 -11.11 42.52
CA THR A 313 -5.77 -12.40 42.59
C THR A 313 -5.52 -13.35 41.41
N GLY A 314 -4.77 -12.93 40.38
CA GLY A 314 -4.42 -13.79 39.24
C GLY A 314 -5.57 -14.14 38.30
N GLN A 315 -6.76 -13.56 38.48
CA GLN A 315 -7.89 -13.68 37.55
C GLN A 315 -8.22 -12.28 37.01
N SER A 316 -7.82 -12.01 35.77
CA SER A 316 -8.37 -10.87 35.01
C SER A 316 -9.86 -11.13 34.82
N ASP A 317 -10.69 -10.10 34.99
CA ASP A 317 -12.09 -10.14 34.58
C ASP A 317 -12.29 -9.27 33.31
N PRO A 318 -11.93 -9.78 32.12
CA PRO A 318 -12.21 -9.12 30.84
C PRO A 318 -13.71 -8.86 30.64
N SER A 319 -14.59 -9.64 31.31
CA SER A 319 -16.03 -9.51 31.13
C SER A 319 -16.55 -8.16 31.61
N PHE A 320 -15.93 -7.56 32.62
CA PHE A 320 -16.27 -6.21 33.08
C PHE A 320 -16.01 -5.15 32.00
N PHE A 321 -14.85 -5.22 31.32
CA PHE A 321 -14.52 -4.31 30.23
C PHE A 321 -15.50 -4.51 29.06
N SER A 322 -15.72 -5.75 28.65
CA SER A 322 -16.58 -6.10 27.53
C SER A 322 -18.02 -5.62 27.73
N GLN A 323 -18.58 -5.84 28.93
CA GLN A 323 -19.92 -5.37 29.29
C GLN A 323 -19.99 -3.84 29.31
N PHE A 324 -19.00 -3.18 29.92
CA PHE A 324 -18.92 -1.72 29.90
C PHE A 324 -18.83 -1.15 28.49
N TRP A 325 -17.94 -1.69 27.65
CA TRP A 325 -17.75 -1.22 26.29
C TRP A 325 -19.02 -1.37 25.46
N LYS A 326 -19.70 -2.52 25.59
CA LYS A 326 -20.98 -2.77 24.92
C LYS A 326 -22.04 -1.74 25.30
N GLU A 327 -22.26 -1.52 26.59
CA GLU A 327 -23.35 -0.66 27.07
C GLU A 327 -23.05 0.84 26.91
N ALA A 328 -21.82 1.26 27.26
CA ALA A 328 -21.43 2.66 27.33
C ALA A 328 -20.94 3.23 26.00
N VAL A 329 -20.45 2.39 25.08
CA VAL A 329 -19.92 2.83 23.78
C VAL A 329 -20.71 2.24 22.62
N ASP A 330 -20.75 0.92 22.48
CA ASP A 330 -21.35 0.25 21.30
C ASP A 330 -22.85 0.61 21.16
N ASP A 331 -23.65 0.31 22.18
CA ASP A 331 -25.10 0.55 22.16
C ASP A 331 -25.43 2.05 22.26
N ALA A 332 -24.63 2.82 23.01
CA ALA A 332 -24.90 4.24 23.27
C ALA A 332 -24.59 5.16 22.07
N PHE A 333 -23.50 4.90 21.32
CA PHE A 333 -23.04 5.78 20.23
C PHE A 333 -23.22 5.17 18.84
N PHE A 334 -23.26 3.85 18.71
CA PHE A 334 -23.28 3.16 17.42
C PHE A 334 -24.59 2.41 17.12
N SER A 335 -25.62 2.55 17.96
CA SER A 335 -26.95 2.00 17.65
C SER A 335 -27.48 2.49 16.30
N ALA A 336 -28.35 1.69 15.68
CA ALA A 336 -28.93 2.00 14.37
C ALA A 336 -29.63 3.37 14.32
N LYS A 337 -30.20 3.82 15.45
CA LYS A 337 -30.90 5.10 15.61
C LYS A 337 -29.98 6.28 15.97
N ALA A 338 -28.67 6.06 16.18
CA ALA A 338 -27.75 7.13 16.55
C ALA A 338 -27.49 8.10 15.38
N SER A 339 -27.47 9.41 15.69
CA SER A 339 -27.18 10.48 14.75
C SER A 339 -25.74 10.43 14.22
N SER A 340 -25.47 11.11 13.11
CA SER A 340 -24.11 11.24 12.56
C SER A 340 -23.16 11.90 13.55
N GLU A 341 -23.61 12.92 14.29
CA GLU A 341 -22.82 13.58 15.34
C GLU A 341 -22.43 12.61 16.45
N ARG A 342 -23.38 11.79 16.93
CA ARG A 342 -23.10 10.77 17.96
C ARG A 342 -22.10 9.73 17.46
N LYS A 343 -22.27 9.23 16.24
CA LYS A 343 -21.30 8.31 15.63
C LYS A 343 -19.91 8.94 15.48
N ALA A 344 -19.84 10.23 15.15
CA ALA A 344 -18.57 10.96 15.07
C ALA A 344 -17.85 11.03 16.42
N ILE A 345 -18.58 11.32 17.51
CA ILE A 345 -18.04 11.30 18.88
C ILE A 345 -17.61 9.88 19.26
N GLY A 346 -18.44 8.88 18.97
CA GLY A 346 -18.13 7.46 19.19
C GLY A 346 -16.81 7.05 18.54
N LEU A 347 -16.56 7.45 17.29
CA LEU A 347 -15.31 7.15 16.59
C LEU A 347 -14.09 7.83 17.24
N GLN A 348 -14.26 9.05 17.79
CA GLN A 348 -13.22 9.70 18.59
C GLN A 348 -12.96 8.95 19.91
N ILE A 349 -14.00 8.41 20.56
CA ILE A 349 -13.88 7.58 21.76
C ILE A 349 -13.15 6.27 21.44
N VAL A 350 -13.48 5.61 20.34
CA VAL A 350 -12.77 4.39 19.89
C VAL A 350 -11.30 4.68 19.66
N ARG A 351 -10.97 5.79 18.96
CA ARG A 351 -9.58 6.22 18.80
C ARG A 351 -8.88 6.45 20.13
N LEU A 352 -9.53 7.15 21.07
CA LEU A 352 -8.98 7.42 22.40
C LEU A 352 -8.72 6.12 23.17
N ALA A 353 -9.67 5.18 23.12
CA ALA A 353 -9.55 3.87 23.76
C ALA A 353 -8.42 3.04 23.13
N ILE A 354 -8.25 3.06 21.80
CA ILE A 354 -7.13 2.40 21.12
C ILE A 354 -5.79 2.94 21.60
N ILE A 355 -5.69 4.20 22.02
CA ILE A 355 -4.42 4.81 22.53
C ILE A 355 -4.22 4.50 24.02
N LYS A 356 -5.28 4.50 24.82
CA LYS A 356 -5.20 4.44 26.29
C LYS A 356 -5.24 3.04 26.88
N VAL A 357 -6.06 2.17 26.30
CA VAL A 357 -6.36 0.86 26.86
C VAL A 357 -5.18 -0.09 26.66
N ASP A 358 -5.08 -1.11 27.50
CA ASP A 358 -4.05 -2.12 27.42
C ASP A 358 -4.19 -3.08 26.25
N ALA A 359 -3.05 -3.67 25.89
CA ALA A 359 -2.89 -4.56 24.76
C ALA A 359 -3.92 -5.71 24.66
N HIS A 360 -4.30 -6.27 25.81
CA HIS A 360 -5.21 -7.41 25.89
C HIS A 360 -6.68 -7.03 25.66
N LEU A 361 -7.06 -5.77 25.83
CA LEU A 361 -8.44 -5.28 25.72
C LEU A 361 -8.70 -4.57 24.39
N VAL A 362 -7.66 -4.20 23.63
CA VAL A 362 -7.80 -3.53 22.32
C VAL A 362 -8.69 -4.32 21.36
N SER A 363 -8.62 -5.65 21.43
CA SER A 363 -9.42 -6.54 20.59
C SER A 363 -10.92 -6.47 20.90
N GLU A 364 -11.32 -6.07 22.10
CA GLU A 364 -12.73 -5.92 22.49
C GLU A 364 -13.34 -4.60 22.02
N LEU A 365 -12.50 -3.62 21.64
CA LEU A 365 -12.95 -2.32 21.13
C LEU A 365 -13.67 -2.41 19.79
N LEU A 366 -13.35 -3.44 18.99
CA LEU A 366 -13.93 -3.71 17.67
C LEU A 366 -15.24 -4.49 17.81
N SER A 367 -16.20 -3.90 18.53
CA SER A 367 -17.53 -4.46 18.74
C SER A 367 -18.39 -4.45 17.45
N PRO A 368 -19.45 -5.26 17.36
CA PRO A 368 -20.23 -5.42 16.12
C PRO A 368 -20.79 -4.11 15.55
N HIS A 369 -21.34 -3.21 16.37
CA HIS A 369 -21.89 -1.95 15.84
C HIS A 369 -20.80 -0.96 15.46
N VAL A 370 -19.69 -0.91 16.19
CA VAL A 370 -18.49 -0.14 15.82
C VAL A 370 -18.00 -0.56 14.44
N VAL A 371 -17.79 -1.86 14.22
CA VAL A 371 -17.28 -2.39 12.94
C VAL A 371 -18.28 -2.13 11.81
N ARG A 372 -19.57 -2.37 12.04
CA ARG A 372 -20.63 -2.06 11.07
C ARG A 372 -20.67 -0.58 10.73
N CYS A 373 -20.49 0.31 11.72
CA CYS A 373 -20.42 1.74 11.49
C CYS A 373 -19.20 2.12 10.65
N ILE A 374 -18.02 1.57 10.95
CA ILE A 374 -16.81 1.82 10.17
C ILE A 374 -17.01 1.36 8.72
N ILE A 375 -17.51 0.14 8.49
CA ILE A 375 -17.79 -0.39 7.14
C ILE A 375 -18.77 0.52 6.39
N ASN A 376 -19.90 0.86 7.00
CA ASN A 376 -20.93 1.67 6.35
C ASN A 376 -20.45 3.08 6.00
N GLN A 377 -19.61 3.69 6.84
CA GLN A 377 -19.08 5.04 6.58
C GLN A 377 -17.91 5.02 5.59
N ARG A 378 -17.18 3.91 5.50
CA ARG A 378 -16.03 3.72 4.59
C ARG A 378 -16.37 3.19 3.20
N SER A 379 -17.59 2.71 2.99
CA SER A 379 -18.03 2.16 1.70
C SER A 379 -18.01 3.18 0.55
N SER A 380 -18.34 4.45 0.84
CA SER A 380 -18.35 5.55 -0.12
C SER A 380 -17.60 6.79 0.42
N PRO A 381 -16.77 7.46 -0.40
CA PRO A 381 -16.13 8.72 -0.02
C PRO A 381 -17.13 9.87 0.17
N SER A 382 -18.36 9.75 -0.35
CA SER A 382 -19.43 10.75 -0.16
C SER A 382 -20.04 10.76 1.24
N ASN A 383 -19.73 9.76 2.06
CA ASN A 383 -20.26 9.65 3.42
C ASN A 383 -19.66 10.73 4.33
N SER A 384 -20.52 11.39 5.11
CA SER A 384 -20.11 12.49 6.00
C SER A 384 -19.04 12.12 7.04
N LEU A 385 -18.96 10.86 7.45
CA LEU A 385 -18.00 10.38 8.44
C LEU A 385 -16.88 9.53 7.85
N HIS A 386 -16.67 9.56 6.53
CA HIS A 386 -15.66 8.74 5.86
C HIS A 386 -14.24 8.95 6.45
N ALA A 387 -13.82 10.21 6.62
CA ALA A 387 -12.54 10.56 7.22
C ALA A 387 -12.47 10.24 8.72
N ALA A 388 -13.59 10.40 9.45
CA ALA A 388 -13.66 10.09 10.87
C ALA A 388 -13.51 8.58 11.11
N ALA A 389 -14.10 7.73 10.26
CA ALA A 389 -14.04 6.28 10.35
C ALA A 389 -12.65 5.71 9.98
N ASP A 390 -11.83 6.46 9.22
CA ASP A 390 -10.43 6.11 8.92
C ASP A 390 -9.53 6.19 10.16
N THR A 391 -9.85 7.13 11.05
CA THR A 391 -8.94 7.52 12.13
C THR A 391 -8.69 6.39 13.13
N PRO A 392 -9.71 5.62 13.60
CA PRO A 392 -9.49 4.45 14.43
C PRO A 392 -8.63 3.37 13.75
N LEU A 393 -8.86 3.09 12.45
CA LEU A 393 -8.11 2.08 11.70
C LEU A 393 -6.63 2.43 11.60
N ARG A 394 -6.31 3.68 11.23
CA ARG A 394 -4.91 4.15 11.19
C ARG A 394 -4.25 4.10 12.56
N THR A 395 -4.98 4.46 13.62
CA THR A 395 -4.46 4.44 14.99
C THR A 395 -4.15 3.00 15.43
N LEU A 396 -4.97 2.03 15.02
CA LEU A 396 -4.75 0.61 15.26
C LEU A 396 -3.46 0.12 14.58
N CYS A 397 -3.28 0.43 13.30
CA CYS A 397 -2.06 0.11 12.55
C CYS A 397 -0.82 0.78 13.15
N GLN A 398 -0.91 2.06 13.51
CA GLN A 398 0.19 2.79 14.16
C GLN A 398 0.58 2.18 15.51
N ARG A 399 -0.41 1.74 16.31
CA ARG A 399 -0.13 1.08 17.58
C ARG A 399 0.48 -0.31 17.38
N SER A 400 0.01 -1.07 16.38
CA SER A 400 0.61 -2.36 16.02
C SER A 400 2.05 -2.25 15.52
N LYS A 401 2.42 -1.13 14.86
CA LYS A 401 3.82 -0.84 14.50
C LYS A 401 4.73 -0.68 15.72
N GLN A 402 4.21 -0.06 16.78
CA GLN A 402 4.95 0.15 18.02
C GLN A 402 5.02 -1.13 18.88
N GLN A 403 3.99 -1.97 18.81
CA GLN A 403 3.86 -3.21 19.58
C GLN A 403 3.39 -4.37 18.66
N PRO A 404 4.33 -5.11 18.02
CA PRO A 404 4.02 -6.17 17.06
C PRO A 404 3.10 -7.29 17.59
N GLU A 405 3.22 -7.66 18.87
CA GLU A 405 2.36 -8.67 19.53
C GLU A 405 0.87 -8.34 19.45
N LEU A 406 0.53 -7.04 19.36
CA LEU A 406 -0.85 -6.58 19.19
C LEU A 406 -1.43 -6.98 17.85
N GLY A 407 -0.63 -6.89 16.78
CA GLY A 407 -1.09 -7.15 15.42
C GLY A 407 -1.67 -8.55 15.31
N ALA A 408 -0.94 -9.56 15.79
CA ALA A 408 -1.40 -10.94 15.82
C ALA A 408 -2.67 -11.12 16.68
N ARG A 409 -2.76 -10.46 17.84
CA ARG A 409 -3.95 -10.54 18.71
C ARG A 409 -5.19 -9.90 18.08
N ILE A 410 -5.03 -8.71 17.50
CA ILE A 410 -6.11 -8.00 16.79
C ILE A 410 -6.60 -8.85 15.61
N LEU A 411 -5.69 -9.41 14.82
CA LEU A 411 -6.05 -10.28 13.69
C LEU A 411 -6.81 -11.52 14.17
N ARG A 412 -6.32 -12.20 15.22
CA ARG A 412 -7.01 -13.36 15.82
C ARG A 412 -8.43 -13.01 16.24
N THR A 413 -8.65 -11.91 16.96
CA THR A 413 -10.00 -11.49 17.39
C THR A 413 -10.86 -11.00 16.24
N THR A 414 -10.28 -10.31 15.26
CA THR A 414 -11.03 -9.86 14.08
C THR A 414 -11.55 -11.06 13.29
N PHE A 415 -10.72 -12.08 13.08
CA PHE A 415 -11.14 -13.30 12.40
C PHE A 415 -12.07 -14.15 13.27
N SER A 416 -11.77 -14.33 14.56
CA SER A 416 -12.54 -15.20 15.46
C SER A 416 -13.86 -14.62 15.95
N THR A 417 -13.99 -13.30 16.10
CA THR A 417 -15.23 -12.65 16.57
C THR A 417 -16.04 -12.07 15.42
N ILE A 418 -15.42 -11.26 14.56
CA ILE A 418 -16.13 -10.56 13.48
C ILE A 418 -16.30 -11.46 12.25
N GLY A 419 -15.29 -12.27 11.91
CA GLY A 419 -15.37 -13.21 10.78
C GLY A 419 -15.43 -12.53 9.40
N LEU A 420 -14.90 -11.31 9.27
CA LEU A 420 -14.84 -10.56 8.01
C LEU A 420 -13.40 -10.49 7.48
N PRO A 421 -12.93 -11.51 6.73
CA PRO A 421 -11.60 -11.48 6.10
C PRO A 421 -11.46 -10.40 5.01
N ASN A 422 -12.58 -9.95 4.44
CA ASN A 422 -12.66 -8.93 3.39
C ASN A 422 -12.82 -7.50 3.94
N LEU A 423 -12.49 -7.24 5.22
CA LEU A 423 -12.63 -5.92 5.84
C LEU A 423 -11.94 -4.81 5.02
N ASP A 424 -10.76 -5.08 4.48
CA ASP A 424 -10.00 -4.13 3.66
C ASP A 424 -10.73 -3.76 2.37
N LYS A 425 -11.35 -4.75 1.70
CA LYS A 425 -12.19 -4.52 0.51
C LYS A 425 -13.44 -3.70 0.87
N LEU A 426 -14.11 -4.04 1.98
CA LEU A 426 -15.33 -3.36 2.44
C LEU A 426 -15.09 -1.92 2.90
N THR A 427 -13.93 -1.65 3.51
CA THR A 427 -13.57 -0.33 4.04
C THR A 427 -12.70 0.50 3.09
N ARG A 428 -12.34 -0.05 1.92
CA ARG A 428 -11.35 0.52 0.99
C ARG A 428 -10.11 0.99 1.75
N SER A 429 -9.59 0.11 2.61
CA SER A 429 -8.43 0.35 3.47
C SER A 429 -7.40 -0.76 3.31
N LYS A 430 -6.23 -0.59 3.92
CA LYS A 430 -5.15 -1.59 3.95
C LYS A 430 -4.86 -2.02 5.40
N THR A 431 -5.91 -2.08 6.23
CA THR A 431 -5.75 -2.26 7.67
C THR A 431 -5.24 -3.67 7.96
N ILE A 432 -5.90 -4.71 7.43
CA ILE A 432 -5.46 -6.10 7.59
C ILE A 432 -4.11 -6.31 6.90
N ASP A 433 -3.94 -5.77 5.70
CA ASP A 433 -2.67 -5.84 4.94
C ASP A 433 -1.47 -5.28 5.74
N GLU A 434 -1.65 -4.12 6.38
CA GLU A 434 -0.64 -3.48 7.21
C GLU A 434 -0.42 -4.24 8.52
N LEU A 435 -1.47 -4.73 9.18
CA LEU A 435 -1.35 -5.56 10.39
C LEU A 435 -0.57 -6.85 10.13
N LEU A 436 -0.83 -7.54 9.00
CA LEU A 436 -0.11 -8.76 8.61
C LEU A 436 1.39 -8.51 8.41
N SER A 437 1.77 -7.32 7.92
CA SER A 437 3.17 -6.96 7.71
C SER A 437 3.98 -6.78 9.01
N HIS A 438 3.30 -6.69 10.16
CA HIS A 438 3.90 -6.51 11.47
C HIS A 438 3.79 -7.74 12.38
N VAL A 439 3.21 -8.85 11.89
CA VAL A 439 3.10 -10.09 12.68
C VAL A 439 4.46 -10.76 12.82
N LEU A 440 4.83 -11.09 14.06
CA LEU A 440 6.04 -11.85 14.37
C LEU A 440 5.88 -13.32 13.96
N ALA A 441 7.00 -13.98 13.61
CA ALA A 441 6.98 -15.38 13.20
C ALA A 441 6.50 -16.33 14.31
N SER A 442 6.71 -16.00 15.58
CA SER A 442 6.20 -16.77 16.74
C SER A 442 4.68 -16.83 16.77
N ASP A 443 4.02 -15.73 16.38
CA ASP A 443 2.57 -15.58 16.51
C ASP A 443 1.83 -15.95 15.22
N ALA A 444 2.57 -16.05 14.11
CA ALA A 444 2.05 -16.38 12.79
C ALA A 444 1.34 -17.74 12.77
N GLU A 445 1.84 -18.73 13.51
CA GLU A 445 1.22 -20.06 13.55
C GLU A 445 -0.19 -20.03 14.15
N GLU A 446 -0.39 -19.23 15.20
CA GLU A 446 -1.70 -19.07 15.83
C GLU A 446 -2.68 -18.32 14.93
N VAL A 447 -2.21 -17.29 14.21
CA VAL A 447 -3.03 -16.57 13.21
C VAL A 447 -3.46 -17.52 12.09
N LEU A 448 -2.54 -18.34 11.58
CA LEU A 448 -2.83 -19.36 10.56
C LEU A 448 -3.84 -20.40 11.07
N GLN A 449 -3.75 -20.82 12.32
CA GLN A 449 -4.70 -21.77 12.92
C GLN A 449 -6.11 -21.18 13.02
N VAL A 450 -6.24 -19.88 13.33
CA VAL A 450 -7.55 -19.19 13.33
C VAL A 450 -8.11 -19.09 11.91
N ILE A 451 -7.28 -18.80 10.91
CA ILE A 451 -7.69 -18.78 9.49
C ILE A 451 -8.21 -20.16 9.07
N ASP A 452 -7.45 -21.23 9.33
CA ASP A 452 -7.83 -22.62 9.01
C ASP A 452 -9.16 -23.05 9.66
N SER A 453 -9.34 -22.66 10.94
CA SER A 453 -10.57 -22.94 11.68
C SER A 453 -11.80 -22.24 11.06
N ASN A 454 -11.65 -20.99 10.61
CA ASN A 454 -12.74 -20.24 9.98
C ASN A 454 -13.04 -20.70 8.55
N ILE A 455 -12.06 -21.20 7.79
CA ILE A 455 -12.29 -21.83 6.48
C ILE A 455 -13.11 -23.12 6.67
N SER A 456 -12.73 -23.94 7.65
CA SER A 456 -13.36 -25.23 7.94
C SER A 456 -14.75 -25.10 8.58
N ARG A 457 -14.99 -24.04 9.34
CA ARG A 457 -16.24 -23.76 10.07
C ARG A 457 -16.66 -22.31 9.83
N PRO A 458 -17.28 -22.01 8.68
CA PRO A 458 -17.78 -20.67 8.43
C PRO A 458 -18.89 -20.33 9.45
N LYS A 459 -18.99 -19.05 9.81
CA LYS A 459 -19.99 -18.58 10.78
C LYS A 459 -21.38 -18.36 10.17
N THR A 460 -21.44 -18.22 8.84
CA THR A 460 -22.66 -18.00 8.07
C THR A 460 -23.13 -19.32 7.46
N SER A 461 -24.44 -19.51 7.38
CA SER A 461 -25.04 -20.69 6.73
C SER A 461 -25.42 -20.44 5.26
N GLU A 462 -25.29 -19.21 4.77
CA GLU A 462 -25.60 -18.84 3.39
C GLU A 462 -24.46 -19.21 2.45
N HIS A 463 -24.74 -20.05 1.44
CA HIS A 463 -23.72 -20.62 0.56
C HIS A 463 -22.88 -19.57 -0.18
N ALA A 464 -23.50 -18.50 -0.67
CA ALA A 464 -22.79 -17.42 -1.38
C ALA A 464 -21.80 -16.67 -0.46
N ASP A 465 -22.22 -16.35 0.76
CA ASP A 465 -21.38 -15.67 1.75
C ASP A 465 -20.24 -16.57 2.24
N VAL A 466 -20.49 -17.87 2.37
CA VAL A 466 -19.46 -18.86 2.71
C VAL A 466 -18.37 -18.90 1.65
N GLU A 467 -18.74 -18.96 0.37
CA GLU A 467 -17.77 -18.95 -0.73
C GLU A 467 -16.95 -17.66 -0.76
N VAL A 468 -17.60 -16.49 -0.64
CA VAL A 468 -16.92 -15.19 -0.60
C VAL A 468 -15.93 -15.13 0.57
N CYS A 469 -16.31 -15.65 1.73
CA CYS A 469 -15.47 -15.72 2.91
C CYS A 469 -14.26 -16.64 2.69
N GLN A 470 -14.46 -17.84 2.16
CA GLN A 470 -13.39 -18.80 1.87
C GLN A 470 -12.41 -18.28 0.82
N ARG A 471 -12.90 -17.67 -0.28
CA ARG A 471 -12.05 -17.00 -1.28
C ARG A 471 -11.23 -15.88 -0.63
N SER A 472 -11.85 -15.09 0.25
CA SER A 472 -11.15 -14.00 0.95
C SER A 472 -10.05 -14.51 1.88
N TYR A 473 -10.23 -15.66 2.54
CA TYR A 473 -9.16 -16.29 3.33
C TYR A 473 -8.01 -16.82 2.46
N ALA A 474 -8.29 -17.36 1.27
CA ALA A 474 -7.24 -17.75 0.33
C ALA A 474 -6.43 -16.53 -0.16
N ASP A 475 -7.08 -15.40 -0.46
CA ASP A 475 -6.39 -14.12 -0.75
C ASP A 475 -5.55 -13.64 0.44
N LEU A 476 -6.07 -13.80 1.67
CA LEU A 476 -5.39 -13.42 2.90
C LEU A 476 -4.12 -14.24 3.13
N LEU A 477 -4.16 -15.56 2.88
CA LEU A 477 -2.99 -16.44 2.97
C LEU A 477 -1.91 -16.04 1.97
N LEU A 478 -2.28 -15.73 0.72
CA LEU A 478 -1.35 -15.20 -0.28
C LEU A 478 -0.76 -13.86 0.15
N THR A 479 -1.59 -12.96 0.68
CA THR A 479 -1.14 -11.66 1.17
C THR A 479 -0.13 -11.84 2.30
N PHE A 480 -0.42 -12.72 3.27
CA PHE A 480 0.47 -13.00 4.39
C PHE A 480 1.82 -13.58 3.94
N ALA A 481 1.80 -14.47 2.94
CA ALA A 481 3.00 -14.99 2.29
C ALA A 481 3.81 -13.87 1.62
N ARG A 482 3.17 -13.00 0.82
CA ARG A 482 3.83 -11.90 0.09
C ARG A 482 4.44 -10.82 0.99
N LYS A 483 4.00 -10.69 2.24
CA LYS A 483 4.59 -9.76 3.22
C LYS A 483 5.88 -10.28 3.86
N GLN A 484 6.16 -11.58 3.72
CA GLN A 484 7.40 -12.13 4.25
C GLN A 484 8.59 -11.70 3.38
N ARG A 485 9.70 -11.35 4.02
CA ARG A 485 10.94 -10.96 3.34
C ARG A 485 12.05 -11.97 3.61
N PRO A 486 12.99 -12.15 2.67
CA PRO A 486 14.19 -12.94 2.90
C PRO A 486 14.92 -12.35 4.10
N GLN A 487 15.27 -13.19 5.07
CA GLN A 487 16.14 -12.73 6.15
C GLN A 487 17.51 -12.47 5.54
N LEU A 488 18.04 -11.25 5.74
CA LEU A 488 19.44 -11.01 5.40
C LEU A 488 20.29 -12.03 6.17
N PRO A 489 21.29 -12.66 5.54
CA PRO A 489 22.27 -13.43 6.28
C PRO A 489 22.88 -12.51 7.32
N SER A 490 22.60 -12.78 8.60
CA SER A 490 23.10 -11.99 9.72
C SER A 490 24.61 -12.15 9.77
N SER A 491 25.31 -11.26 9.06
CA SER A 491 26.70 -10.98 9.33
C SER A 491 26.73 -10.18 10.62
N ALA A 492 27.36 -10.76 11.64
CA ALA A 492 27.64 -10.22 12.97
C ALA A 492 26.60 -10.49 14.07
N LEU A 493 27.00 -11.40 14.96
CA LEU A 493 26.77 -11.40 16.42
C LEU A 493 25.31 -11.57 16.88
N THR A 494 24.93 -12.80 17.24
CA THR A 494 24.83 -13.30 18.63
C THR A 494 24.04 -14.61 18.60
N GLU A 495 24.72 -15.74 18.89
CA GLU A 495 24.09 -17.01 19.24
C GLU A 495 23.31 -16.84 20.55
N GLN A 496 22.01 -16.49 20.50
CA GLN A 496 21.12 -16.70 21.66
C GLN A 496 19.61 -16.55 21.44
N HIS A 497 19.13 -16.21 20.23
CA HIS A 497 17.71 -16.32 19.91
C HIS A 497 17.51 -17.29 18.74
N PRO A 498 16.71 -18.37 18.88
CA PRO A 498 16.35 -19.19 17.73
C PRO A 498 15.59 -18.28 16.77
N THR A 499 16.17 -17.99 15.61
CA THR A 499 15.53 -17.24 14.54
C THR A 499 14.25 -17.96 14.18
N THR A 500 13.13 -17.48 14.71
CA THR A 500 11.84 -18.10 14.49
C THR A 500 11.49 -17.83 13.04
N HIS A 501 11.59 -18.85 12.20
CA HIS A 501 11.23 -18.73 10.79
C HIS A 501 9.70 -18.68 10.68
N PHE A 502 9.20 -17.90 9.72
CA PHE A 502 7.78 -17.91 9.39
C PHE A 502 7.34 -19.36 9.09
N PRO A 503 6.19 -19.82 9.62
CA PRO A 503 5.76 -21.21 9.52
C PRO A 503 5.19 -21.54 8.12
N TRP A 504 6.04 -21.49 7.09
CA TRP A 504 5.70 -21.81 5.70
C TRP A 504 5.07 -23.19 5.55
N THR A 505 5.60 -24.19 6.27
CA THR A 505 5.05 -25.55 6.26
C THR A 505 3.60 -25.59 6.72
N LYS A 506 3.24 -24.79 7.74
CA LYS A 506 1.85 -24.70 8.22
C LYS A 506 0.96 -24.01 7.19
N LEU A 507 1.40 -22.87 6.63
CA LEU A 507 0.67 -22.13 5.59
C LEU A 507 0.36 -23.04 4.39
N PHE A 508 1.38 -23.70 3.83
CA PHE A 508 1.20 -24.59 2.69
C PHE A 508 0.37 -25.83 3.04
N SER A 509 0.45 -26.34 4.28
CA SER A 509 -0.40 -27.47 4.70
C SER A 509 -1.88 -27.08 4.75
N ILE A 510 -2.21 -25.89 5.26
CA ILE A 510 -3.58 -25.37 5.28
C ILE A 510 -4.10 -25.22 3.84
N MET A 511 -3.34 -24.55 2.99
CA MET A 511 -3.75 -24.34 1.59
C MET A 511 -3.93 -25.67 0.86
N ALA A 512 -2.99 -26.62 0.99
CA ALA A 512 -3.06 -27.93 0.35
C ALA A 512 -4.25 -28.76 0.82
N GLN A 513 -4.58 -28.68 2.12
CA GLN A 513 -5.74 -29.37 2.68
C GLN A 513 -7.04 -28.88 2.05
N HIS A 514 -7.20 -27.57 1.86
CA HIS A 514 -8.43 -27.00 1.27
C HIS A 514 -8.44 -27.04 -0.26
N ALA A 515 -7.27 -27.13 -0.91
CA ALA A 515 -7.15 -27.19 -2.38
C ALA A 515 -7.37 -28.60 -2.95
N TYR A 516 -6.86 -29.65 -2.29
CA TYR A 516 -6.72 -30.99 -2.90
C TYR A 516 -7.40 -32.11 -2.12
N LEU A 517 -7.83 -31.87 -0.88
CA LEU A 517 -8.29 -32.90 0.03
C LEU A 517 -9.70 -32.62 0.57
N VAL A 518 -10.46 -33.70 0.79
CA VAL A 518 -11.74 -33.67 1.50
C VAL A 518 -11.62 -34.53 2.75
N LYS A 519 -11.98 -33.98 3.90
CA LYS A 519 -12.01 -34.75 5.15
C LYS A 519 -13.19 -35.72 5.12
N LYS A 520 -12.95 -36.98 5.51
CA LYS A 520 -13.98 -38.03 5.50
C LYS A 520 -15.18 -37.62 6.36
N GLY A 521 -16.35 -37.48 5.75
CA GLY A 521 -17.60 -37.03 6.40
C GLY A 521 -17.87 -35.52 6.36
N ALA A 522 -17.04 -34.73 5.68
CA ALA A 522 -17.30 -33.32 5.38
C ALA A 522 -17.69 -33.16 3.90
N GLU A 523 -18.48 -32.12 3.59
CA GLU A 523 -18.77 -31.74 2.21
C GLU A 523 -17.53 -31.10 1.56
N PRO A 524 -17.26 -31.38 0.27
CA PRO A 524 -16.19 -30.70 -0.45
C PRO A 524 -16.49 -29.21 -0.56
N LEU A 525 -15.42 -28.40 -0.55
CA LEU A 525 -15.51 -26.99 -0.96
C LEU A 525 -16.01 -26.91 -2.41
N SER A 526 -16.61 -25.78 -2.82
CA SER A 526 -17.02 -25.64 -4.23
C SER A 526 -15.80 -25.62 -5.16
N THR A 527 -15.97 -26.09 -6.39
CA THR A 527 -14.89 -26.20 -7.39
C THR A 527 -14.17 -24.87 -7.60
N THR A 528 -14.93 -23.78 -7.72
CA THR A 528 -14.39 -22.43 -7.87
C THR A 528 -13.52 -21.98 -6.68
N VAL A 529 -13.85 -22.38 -5.45
CA VAL A 529 -13.05 -22.06 -4.26
C VAL A 529 -11.77 -22.89 -4.26
N GLN A 530 -11.86 -24.16 -4.64
CA GLN A 530 -10.71 -25.08 -4.73
C GLN A 530 -9.70 -24.59 -5.77
N GLU A 531 -10.14 -24.29 -6.99
CA GLU A 531 -9.31 -23.69 -8.06
C GLU A 531 -8.63 -22.40 -7.58
N MET A 532 -9.34 -21.61 -6.78
CA MET A 532 -8.77 -20.40 -6.18
C MET A 532 -7.63 -20.75 -5.21
N PHE A 533 -7.80 -21.70 -4.30
CA PHE A 533 -6.71 -22.15 -3.43
C PHE A 533 -5.53 -22.73 -4.23
N GLN A 534 -5.78 -23.51 -5.28
CA GLN A 534 -4.74 -24.04 -6.18
C GLN A 534 -3.95 -22.91 -6.84
N ALA A 535 -4.63 -21.94 -7.45
CA ALA A 535 -4.00 -20.76 -8.06
C ALA A 535 -3.19 -19.93 -7.05
N ARG A 536 -3.69 -19.78 -5.81
CA ARG A 536 -2.99 -19.07 -4.73
C ARG A 536 -1.79 -19.87 -4.21
N ILE A 537 -1.84 -21.21 -4.14
CA ILE A 537 -0.67 -22.05 -3.84
C ILE A 537 0.42 -21.80 -4.87
N MET A 538 0.09 -21.85 -6.16
CA MET A 538 1.07 -21.60 -7.22
C MET A 538 1.65 -20.18 -7.11
N SER A 539 0.81 -19.17 -6.86
CA SER A 539 1.25 -17.79 -6.64
C SER A 539 2.20 -17.65 -5.43
N CYS A 540 1.93 -18.35 -4.33
CA CYS A 540 2.80 -18.39 -3.16
C CYS A 540 4.14 -19.06 -3.49
N LEU A 541 4.12 -20.22 -4.16
CA LEU A 541 5.33 -20.95 -4.54
C LEU A 541 6.22 -20.10 -5.45
N THR A 542 5.65 -19.49 -6.50
CA THR A 542 6.36 -18.57 -7.39
C THR A 542 6.98 -17.41 -6.62
N HIS A 543 6.23 -16.77 -5.71
CA HIS A 543 6.76 -15.68 -4.90
C HIS A 543 7.92 -16.13 -4.00
N THR A 544 7.82 -17.31 -3.37
CA THR A 544 8.90 -17.82 -2.51
C THR A 544 10.17 -18.15 -3.28
N MET A 545 10.03 -18.57 -4.54
CA MET A 545 11.15 -18.84 -5.44
C MET A 545 11.81 -17.53 -5.91
N GLU A 546 11.03 -16.58 -6.42
CA GLU A 546 11.53 -15.28 -6.94
C GLU A 546 12.20 -14.44 -5.86
N SER A 547 11.64 -14.47 -4.64
CA SER A 547 12.17 -13.67 -3.54
C SER A 547 13.38 -14.34 -2.86
N GLY A 548 13.74 -15.58 -3.21
CA GLY A 548 14.80 -16.32 -2.53
C GLY A 548 14.44 -16.76 -1.10
N LEU A 549 13.14 -16.86 -0.78
CA LEU A 549 12.63 -17.36 0.50
C LEU A 549 12.74 -18.88 0.62
N ASP A 550 12.86 -19.58 -0.51
CA ASP A 550 13.02 -21.03 -0.58
C ASP A 550 14.28 -21.42 -1.40
N PRO A 551 15.49 -21.12 -0.89
CA PRO A 551 16.73 -21.37 -1.65
C PRO A 551 16.98 -22.85 -1.93
N ASN A 552 16.31 -23.75 -1.21
CA ASN A 552 16.44 -25.18 -1.38
C ASN A 552 15.23 -25.81 -2.07
N PHE A 553 14.22 -25.06 -2.51
CA PHE A 553 12.98 -25.59 -3.11
C PHE A 553 12.27 -26.64 -2.22
N GLU A 554 12.18 -26.39 -0.92
CA GLU A 554 11.51 -27.28 0.03
C GLU A 554 9.99 -27.09 0.09
N HIS A 555 9.48 -25.90 -0.23
CA HIS A 555 8.06 -25.57 -0.08
C HIS A 555 7.17 -26.39 -1.03
N SER A 556 7.53 -26.46 -2.32
CA SER A 556 6.79 -27.25 -3.31
C SER A 556 6.78 -28.75 -2.95
N THR A 557 7.94 -29.25 -2.50
CA THR A 557 8.09 -30.62 -2.01
C THR A 557 7.21 -30.85 -0.78
N HIS A 558 7.13 -29.87 0.13
CA HIS A 558 6.31 -29.97 1.33
C HIS A 558 4.82 -30.09 1.00
N VAL A 559 4.30 -29.32 0.05
CA VAL A 559 2.91 -29.43 -0.44
C VAL A 559 2.61 -30.86 -0.89
N VAL A 560 3.41 -31.41 -1.82
CA VAL A 560 3.22 -32.77 -2.35
C VAL A 560 3.33 -33.83 -1.26
N THR A 561 4.33 -33.72 -0.37
CA THR A 561 4.46 -34.68 0.73
C THR A 561 3.30 -34.59 1.72
N THR A 562 2.69 -33.42 1.90
CA THR A 562 1.54 -33.22 2.79
C THR A 562 0.30 -33.88 2.22
N ILE A 563 0.03 -33.69 0.91
CA ILE A 563 -1.04 -34.39 0.17
C ILE A 563 -0.87 -35.90 0.35
N ASN A 564 0.30 -36.44 0.03
CA ASN A 564 0.59 -37.87 0.13
C ASN A 564 0.45 -38.42 1.56
N LYS A 565 0.94 -37.71 2.58
CA LYS A 565 0.82 -38.11 3.99
C LYS A 565 -0.64 -38.15 4.45
N LEU A 566 -1.43 -37.13 4.09
CA LEU A 566 -2.82 -37.02 4.50
C LEU A 566 -3.71 -38.06 3.80
N VAL A 567 -3.46 -38.37 2.53
CA VAL A 567 -4.13 -39.48 1.82
C VAL A 567 -3.77 -40.83 2.45
N LYS A 568 -2.48 -41.09 2.72
CA LYS A 568 -2.04 -42.34 3.39
C LYS A 568 -2.61 -42.52 4.79
N SER A 569 -2.95 -41.42 5.49
CA SER A 569 -3.57 -41.48 6.82
C SER A 569 -5.00 -42.04 6.82
N GLY A 570 -5.64 -42.15 5.64
CA GLY A 570 -7.02 -42.65 5.48
C GLY A 570 -8.12 -41.71 6.01
N LYS A 571 -7.75 -40.54 6.56
CA LYS A 571 -8.68 -39.53 7.10
C LYS A 571 -9.18 -38.55 6.04
N HIS A 572 -8.47 -38.43 4.91
CA HIS A 572 -8.78 -37.53 3.82
C HIS A 572 -8.79 -38.28 2.49
N THR A 573 -9.69 -37.89 1.59
CA THR A 573 -9.77 -38.40 0.23
C THR A 573 -9.29 -37.32 -0.74
N LEU A 574 -8.56 -37.73 -1.78
CA LEU A 574 -8.14 -36.84 -2.85
C LEU A 574 -9.36 -36.37 -3.65
N ILE A 575 -9.40 -35.09 -4.00
CA ILE A 575 -10.49 -34.52 -4.82
C ILE A 575 -10.40 -35.01 -6.27
N LEU A 576 -9.18 -35.11 -6.80
CA LEU A 576 -8.94 -35.56 -8.16
C LEU A 576 -9.51 -36.96 -8.38
N LYS A 577 -10.48 -37.06 -9.29
CA LYS A 577 -11.00 -38.32 -9.82
C LYS A 577 -10.23 -38.63 -11.09
N ALA A 578 -9.09 -39.31 -10.97
CA ALA A 578 -8.28 -39.71 -12.11
C ALA A 578 -8.33 -41.23 -12.32
N ASP A 579 -8.09 -41.64 -13.55
CA ASP A 579 -7.98 -43.05 -13.93
C ASP A 579 -6.79 -43.73 -13.26
N GLN A 580 -6.84 -45.06 -13.18
CA GLN A 580 -5.81 -45.85 -12.50
C GLN A 580 -4.41 -45.59 -13.07
N ASN A 581 -4.29 -45.36 -14.38
CA ASN A 581 -3.01 -45.05 -15.04
C ASN A 581 -2.40 -43.76 -14.50
N VAL A 582 -3.19 -42.69 -14.36
CA VAL A 582 -2.71 -41.40 -13.84
C VAL A 582 -2.29 -41.53 -12.37
N MET A 583 -3.05 -42.30 -11.58
CA MET A 583 -2.71 -42.58 -10.19
C MET A 583 -1.42 -43.40 -10.05
N ASP A 584 -1.18 -44.33 -10.97
CA ASP A 584 0.06 -45.11 -11.00
C ASP A 584 1.26 -44.23 -11.36
N VAL A 585 1.14 -43.34 -12.37
CA VAL A 585 2.17 -42.34 -12.72
C VAL A 585 2.47 -41.42 -11.53
N LEU A 586 1.44 -40.90 -10.85
CA LEU A 586 1.60 -40.09 -9.65
C LEU A 586 2.33 -40.83 -8.52
N SER A 587 2.02 -42.11 -8.32
CA SER A 587 2.66 -42.93 -7.27
C SER A 587 4.16 -43.16 -7.56
N LYS A 588 4.50 -43.42 -8.83
CA LYS A 588 5.89 -43.56 -9.29
C LYS A 588 6.63 -42.24 -9.14
N ALA A 589 6.09 -41.14 -9.67
CA ALA A 589 6.68 -39.80 -9.54
C ALA A 589 6.89 -39.37 -8.08
N ALA A 590 5.93 -39.66 -7.19
CA ALA A 590 6.07 -39.38 -5.75
C ALA A 590 7.20 -40.21 -5.10
N SER A 591 7.41 -41.45 -5.55
CA SER A 591 8.54 -42.29 -5.09
C SER A 591 9.89 -41.74 -5.55
N ARG A 592 9.98 -41.24 -6.80
CA ARG A 592 11.17 -40.58 -7.33
C ARG A 592 11.48 -39.28 -6.62
N LEU A 593 10.46 -38.46 -6.37
CA LEU A 593 10.61 -37.25 -5.57
C LEU A 593 11.20 -37.55 -4.19
N HIS A 594 10.80 -38.66 -3.55
CA HIS A 594 11.36 -39.09 -2.28
C HIS A 594 12.84 -39.51 -2.41
N SER A 595 13.19 -40.27 -3.43
CA SER A 595 14.57 -40.65 -3.75
C SER A 595 15.45 -39.44 -4.04
N ALA A 596 15.01 -38.52 -4.89
CA ALA A 596 15.71 -37.27 -5.22
C ALA A 596 15.92 -36.42 -3.97
N ARG A 597 14.88 -36.26 -3.12
CA ARG A 597 15.00 -35.53 -1.84
C ARG A 597 16.04 -36.15 -0.91
N LYS A 598 16.15 -37.49 -0.88
CA LYS A 598 17.16 -38.18 -0.06
C LYS A 598 18.55 -37.97 -0.64
N ALA A 599 18.72 -38.15 -1.95
CA ALA A 599 19.99 -37.94 -2.65
C ALA A 599 20.55 -36.52 -2.42
N VAL A 600 19.71 -35.47 -2.48
CA VAL A 600 20.13 -34.08 -2.20
C VAL A 600 20.81 -33.91 -0.83
N LYS A 601 20.49 -34.75 0.18
CA LYS A 601 21.10 -34.68 1.51
C LYS A 601 22.45 -35.39 1.59
N ASP A 602 22.66 -36.41 0.76
CA ASP A 602 23.78 -37.34 0.83
C ASP A 602 24.89 -37.00 -0.20
N THR A 603 24.61 -36.13 -1.18
CA THR A 603 25.50 -35.84 -2.33
C THR A 603 26.35 -34.56 -2.17
N ASP A 604 27.56 -34.58 -2.75
CA ASP A 604 28.52 -33.47 -2.84
C ASP A 604 27.98 -32.23 -3.60
N ASN A 605 28.64 -31.09 -3.40
CA ASN A 605 28.16 -29.76 -3.82
C ASN A 605 27.99 -29.56 -5.35
N LYS A 606 28.53 -30.43 -6.20
CA LYS A 606 28.49 -30.30 -7.68
C LYS A 606 27.17 -30.78 -8.30
N ASP A 607 26.65 -31.92 -7.84
CA ASP A 607 25.40 -32.51 -8.39
C ASP A 607 24.15 -32.06 -7.64
N ARG A 608 24.34 -31.41 -6.49
CA ARG A 608 23.27 -30.87 -5.65
C ARG A 608 22.30 -29.93 -6.41
N PRO A 609 22.75 -29.00 -7.28
CA PRO A 609 21.85 -28.14 -8.06
C PRO A 609 20.97 -28.94 -9.03
N ILE A 610 21.53 -29.97 -9.69
CA ILE A 610 20.80 -30.85 -10.62
C ILE A 610 19.73 -31.66 -9.86
N LEU A 611 20.10 -32.25 -8.72
CA LEU A 611 19.14 -33.00 -7.90
C LEU A 611 18.06 -32.09 -7.29
N GLN A 612 18.40 -30.84 -6.96
CA GLN A 612 17.44 -29.81 -6.55
C GLN A 612 16.48 -29.42 -7.68
N ALA A 613 16.98 -29.32 -8.91
CA ALA A 613 16.17 -29.10 -10.11
C ALA A 613 15.18 -30.24 -10.33
N PHE A 614 15.62 -31.50 -10.37
CA PHE A 614 14.73 -32.66 -10.50
C PHE A 614 13.68 -32.68 -9.39
N LYS A 615 14.08 -32.41 -8.14
CA LYS A 615 13.14 -32.33 -7.01
C LYS A 615 12.06 -31.27 -7.24
N LEU A 616 12.43 -30.09 -7.74
CA LEU A 616 11.48 -29.03 -8.05
C LEU A 616 10.57 -29.41 -9.22
N LEU A 617 11.12 -29.93 -10.33
CA LEU A 617 10.39 -30.38 -11.51
C LEU A 617 9.35 -31.44 -11.13
N PHE A 618 9.74 -32.52 -10.44
CA PHE A 618 8.80 -33.55 -9.99
C PHE A 618 7.72 -32.95 -9.09
N SER A 619 8.09 -32.06 -8.16
CA SER A 619 7.12 -31.48 -7.24
C SER A 619 6.05 -30.64 -7.92
N LEU A 620 6.43 -29.81 -8.91
CA LEU A 620 5.48 -28.94 -9.60
C LEU A 620 4.67 -29.69 -10.66
N SER A 621 5.27 -30.63 -11.40
CA SER A 621 4.54 -31.47 -12.34
C SER A 621 3.49 -32.33 -11.63
N ILE A 622 3.81 -32.90 -10.45
CA ILE A 622 2.82 -33.60 -9.62
C ILE A 622 1.66 -32.67 -9.22
N LEU A 623 1.95 -31.41 -8.85
CA LEU A 623 0.90 -30.45 -8.51
C LEU A 623 0.03 -30.07 -9.72
N GLN A 624 0.59 -30.00 -10.93
CA GLN A 624 -0.19 -29.72 -12.13
C GLN A 624 -1.12 -30.87 -12.50
N VAL A 625 -0.66 -32.12 -12.37
CA VAL A 625 -1.55 -33.28 -12.51
C VAL A 625 -2.69 -33.22 -11.48
N HIS A 626 -2.40 -32.78 -10.24
CA HIS A 626 -3.45 -32.56 -9.23
C HIS A 626 -4.40 -31.40 -9.55
N ASN A 627 -3.98 -30.40 -10.34
CA ASN A 627 -4.83 -29.33 -10.85
C ASN A 627 -5.66 -29.76 -12.08
N GLY A 628 -5.45 -30.98 -12.60
CA GLY A 628 -6.17 -31.51 -13.76
C GLY A 628 -5.52 -31.23 -15.11
N ASP A 629 -4.25 -30.83 -15.13
CA ASP A 629 -3.48 -30.67 -16.38
C ASP A 629 -3.11 -32.05 -16.94
N ALA A 630 -3.71 -32.43 -18.06
CA ALA A 630 -3.48 -33.71 -18.73
C ALA A 630 -2.06 -33.81 -19.27
N ASP A 631 -1.52 -32.71 -19.78
CA ASP A 631 -0.21 -32.69 -20.41
C ASP A 631 0.90 -32.90 -19.37
N ALA A 632 0.65 -32.58 -18.10
CA ALA A 632 1.59 -32.81 -17.01
C ALA A 632 1.84 -34.30 -16.73
N VAL A 633 0.94 -35.21 -17.15
CA VAL A 633 1.12 -36.65 -16.99
C VAL A 633 2.23 -37.16 -17.91
N SER A 634 2.25 -36.81 -19.20
CA SER A 634 3.33 -37.23 -20.11
C SER A 634 4.68 -36.65 -19.67
N MET A 635 4.68 -35.39 -19.18
CA MET A 635 5.91 -34.78 -18.65
C MET A 635 6.47 -35.52 -17.44
N LEU A 636 5.63 -36.12 -16.59
CA LEU A 636 6.11 -36.91 -15.46
C LEU A 636 6.77 -38.22 -15.91
N GLU A 637 6.29 -38.82 -17.00
CA GLU A 637 6.87 -40.03 -17.58
C GLU A 637 8.22 -39.73 -18.25
N GLU A 638 8.30 -38.65 -19.04
CA GLU A 638 9.55 -38.15 -19.62
C GLU A 638 10.58 -37.78 -18.53
N LEU A 639 10.13 -37.12 -17.47
CA LEU A 639 10.97 -36.75 -16.33
C LEU A 639 11.47 -37.98 -15.55
N ASP A 640 10.65 -39.04 -15.42
CA ASP A 640 11.06 -40.31 -14.80
C ASP A 640 12.17 -40.97 -15.62
N GLN A 641 11.99 -41.07 -16.94
CA GLN A 641 12.98 -41.64 -17.85
C GLN A 641 14.31 -40.87 -17.83
N CYS A 642 14.25 -39.53 -17.83
CA CYS A 642 15.44 -38.70 -17.72
C CYS A 642 16.14 -38.84 -16.38
N TYR A 643 15.40 -38.96 -15.27
CA TYR A 643 16.00 -39.15 -13.95
C TYR A 643 16.72 -40.50 -13.84
N GLU A 644 16.18 -41.57 -14.43
CA GLU A 644 16.86 -42.88 -14.49
C GLU A 644 18.12 -42.84 -15.36
N THR A 645 18.05 -42.14 -16.49
CA THR A 645 19.18 -41.99 -17.42
C THR A 645 20.27 -41.11 -16.80
N SER A 646 19.89 -40.08 -16.05
CA SER A 646 20.81 -39.21 -15.30
C SER A 646 21.55 -39.97 -14.19
N ALA A 647 20.90 -40.96 -13.56
CA ALA A 647 21.55 -41.80 -12.56
C ALA A 647 22.61 -42.76 -13.14
N THR A 648 22.62 -42.97 -14.47
CA THR A 648 23.48 -43.95 -15.15
C THR A 648 24.51 -43.33 -16.11
N SER A 649 24.27 -42.11 -16.59
CA SER A 649 25.05 -41.46 -17.67
C SER A 649 25.59 -40.08 -17.29
N THR A 650 26.77 -39.72 -17.80
CA THR A 650 27.47 -38.46 -17.48
C THR A 650 26.83 -37.22 -18.12
N SER A 651 26.00 -37.36 -19.17
CA SER A 651 25.33 -36.23 -19.87
C SER A 651 23.93 -35.92 -19.32
N SER A 652 23.82 -35.70 -18.01
CA SER A 652 22.53 -35.43 -17.34
C SER A 652 21.94 -34.06 -17.66
N ILE A 653 22.75 -33.11 -18.14
CA ILE A 653 22.39 -31.69 -18.29
C ILE A 653 21.71 -31.43 -19.63
N SER A 654 22.21 -32.01 -20.71
CA SER A 654 21.63 -31.88 -22.06
C SER A 654 20.20 -32.44 -22.08
N LEU A 655 19.97 -33.62 -21.49
CA LEU A 655 18.64 -34.21 -21.28
C LEU A 655 17.72 -33.32 -20.42
N LEU A 656 18.27 -32.66 -19.39
CA LEU A 656 17.50 -31.73 -18.58
C LEU A 656 17.09 -30.49 -19.38
N ILE A 657 17.97 -29.98 -20.25
CA ILE A 657 17.67 -28.85 -21.14
C ILE A 657 16.57 -29.21 -22.14
N GLU A 658 16.57 -30.42 -22.69
CA GLU A 658 15.48 -30.90 -23.56
C GLU A 658 14.12 -30.88 -22.84
N ILE A 659 14.07 -31.34 -21.58
CA ILE A 659 12.85 -31.24 -20.76
C ILE A 659 12.45 -29.78 -20.50
N LEU A 660 13.41 -28.90 -20.21
CA LEU A 660 13.13 -27.48 -20.04
C LEU A 660 12.58 -26.86 -21.33
N LEU A 661 13.05 -27.30 -22.49
CA LEU A 661 12.53 -26.89 -23.78
C LEU A 661 11.10 -27.41 -23.99
N GLY A 662 10.80 -28.66 -23.60
CA GLY A 662 9.43 -29.18 -23.55
C GLY A 662 8.51 -28.38 -22.62
N PHE A 663 9.03 -27.88 -21.50
CA PHE A 663 8.29 -26.98 -20.60
C PHE A 663 8.07 -25.59 -21.21
N LEU A 664 9.06 -25.07 -21.92
CA LEU A 664 8.99 -23.77 -22.57
C LEU A 664 8.19 -23.79 -23.86
N SER A 665 8.00 -24.93 -24.51
CA SER A 665 7.17 -25.03 -25.71
C SER A 665 5.70 -24.76 -25.35
N ARG A 666 5.27 -25.21 -24.18
CA ARG A 666 3.88 -25.06 -23.68
C ARG A 666 3.55 -23.63 -23.24
N PRO A 667 2.28 -23.18 -23.36
CA PRO A 667 1.88 -21.81 -23.04
C PRO A 667 1.91 -21.44 -21.55
N SER A 668 2.14 -22.39 -20.63
CA SER A 668 2.07 -22.16 -19.18
C SER A 668 3.14 -21.18 -18.66
N ALA A 669 2.68 -20.06 -18.09
CA ALA A 669 3.54 -19.09 -17.41
C ALA A 669 4.34 -19.71 -16.25
N LEU A 670 3.80 -20.75 -15.61
CA LEU A 670 4.47 -21.42 -14.51
C LEU A 670 5.60 -22.33 -14.98
N PHE A 671 5.39 -23.10 -16.06
CA PHE A 671 6.45 -23.91 -16.66
C PHE A 671 7.59 -23.03 -17.19
N ARG A 672 7.28 -21.85 -17.74
CA ARG A 672 8.29 -20.84 -18.10
C ARG A 672 9.16 -20.42 -16.91
N LYS A 673 8.53 -19.96 -15.83
CA LYS A 673 9.27 -19.53 -14.62
C LYS A 673 10.06 -20.66 -13.98
N LEU A 674 9.49 -21.87 -13.97
CA LEU A 674 10.16 -23.06 -13.49
C LEU A 674 11.41 -23.36 -14.33
N ALA A 675 11.30 -23.31 -15.66
CA ALA A 675 12.43 -23.52 -16.54
C ALA A 675 13.52 -22.47 -16.35
N GLU A 676 13.17 -21.19 -16.21
CA GLU A 676 14.13 -20.13 -15.88
C GLU A 676 14.87 -20.38 -14.57
N GLN A 677 14.18 -20.81 -13.52
CA GLN A 677 14.77 -21.05 -12.19
C GLN A 677 15.66 -22.29 -12.17
N VAL A 678 15.21 -23.38 -12.81
CA VAL A 678 16.03 -24.59 -12.96
C VAL A 678 17.26 -24.27 -13.81
N PHE A 679 17.08 -23.57 -14.92
CA PHE A 679 18.18 -23.15 -15.79
C PHE A 679 19.18 -22.27 -15.05
N THR A 680 18.70 -21.33 -14.22
CA THR A 680 19.54 -20.48 -13.35
C THR A 680 20.43 -21.30 -12.42
N ALA A 681 19.94 -22.43 -11.90
CA ALA A 681 20.70 -23.30 -11.00
C ALA A 681 21.76 -24.15 -11.74
N ILE A 682 21.47 -24.55 -12.98
CA ILE A 682 22.35 -25.42 -13.78
C ILE A 682 23.22 -24.66 -14.79
N SER A 683 23.02 -23.35 -14.98
CA SER A 683 23.61 -22.60 -16.10
C SER A 683 25.14 -22.68 -16.17
N THR A 684 25.80 -22.76 -15.01
CA THR A 684 27.26 -22.91 -14.89
C THR A 684 27.79 -24.25 -15.41
N GLN A 685 26.92 -25.25 -15.53
CA GLN A 685 27.24 -26.61 -15.92
C GLN A 685 26.81 -26.94 -17.36
N VAL A 686 26.14 -26.01 -18.06
CA VAL A 686 25.69 -26.19 -19.46
C VAL A 686 26.90 -26.45 -20.36
N ASP A 687 26.79 -27.48 -21.19
CA ASP A 687 27.75 -27.96 -22.19
C ASP A 687 27.42 -27.42 -23.60
N GLU A 688 28.28 -27.73 -24.58
CA GLU A 688 28.12 -27.30 -25.98
C GLU A 688 26.83 -27.85 -26.59
N ASP A 689 26.55 -29.15 -26.37
CA ASP A 689 25.34 -29.81 -26.85
C ASP A 689 24.07 -29.16 -26.29
N GLY A 690 24.04 -28.85 -24.99
CA GLY A 690 22.92 -28.17 -24.35
C GLY A 690 22.71 -26.74 -24.85
N LEU A 691 23.78 -26.01 -25.16
CA LEU A 691 23.66 -24.68 -25.77
C LEU A 691 23.16 -24.78 -27.21
N GLN A 692 23.65 -25.75 -27.98
CA GLN A 692 23.25 -25.97 -29.36
C GLN A 692 21.75 -26.29 -29.46
N ALA A 693 21.20 -27.09 -28.54
CA ALA A 693 19.77 -27.36 -28.46
C ALA A 693 18.92 -26.07 -28.29
N LEU A 694 19.37 -25.11 -27.47
CA LEU A 694 18.72 -23.80 -27.34
C LEU A 694 18.83 -22.99 -28.65
N LEU A 695 19.99 -23.02 -29.31
CA LEU A 695 20.26 -22.26 -30.52
C LEU A 695 19.49 -22.79 -31.73
N GLU A 696 19.29 -24.10 -31.84
CA GLU A 696 18.57 -24.74 -32.94
C GLU A 696 17.12 -24.23 -33.04
N ILE A 697 16.45 -24.05 -31.90
CA ILE A 697 15.08 -23.51 -31.84
C ILE A 697 14.99 -22.11 -32.45
N LEU A 698 16.02 -21.27 -32.26
CA LEU A 698 16.04 -19.92 -32.80
C LEU A 698 16.15 -19.91 -34.34
N GLN A 699 16.77 -20.95 -34.92
CA GLN A 699 17.01 -21.05 -36.36
C GLN A 699 15.79 -21.55 -37.15
N LYS A 700 14.83 -22.22 -36.50
CA LYS A 700 13.61 -22.73 -37.16
C LYS A 700 12.74 -21.60 -37.75
N PRO A 701 12.06 -21.79 -38.89
CA PRO A 701 11.27 -20.74 -39.53
C PRO A 701 10.03 -20.34 -38.71
N GLU A 702 9.60 -19.08 -38.82
CA GLU A 702 8.42 -18.53 -38.12
C GLU A 702 7.12 -18.80 -38.90
N ASN A 703 6.87 -20.06 -39.25
CA ASN A 703 5.72 -20.48 -40.06
C ASN A 703 5.17 -21.83 -39.58
N LEU A 704 4.09 -22.29 -40.22
CA LEU A 704 3.42 -23.54 -39.89
C LEU A 704 4.36 -24.77 -39.97
N SER A 705 5.30 -24.78 -40.92
CA SER A 705 6.35 -25.81 -41.03
C SER A 705 7.32 -25.80 -39.85
N GLY A 706 7.74 -24.61 -39.39
CA GLY A 706 8.59 -24.49 -38.20
C GLY A 706 7.86 -24.85 -36.91
N GLN A 707 6.54 -24.67 -36.84
CA GLN A 707 5.75 -25.18 -35.72
C GLN A 707 5.67 -26.71 -35.75
N GLN A 708 5.45 -27.33 -36.91
CA GLN A 708 5.42 -28.79 -37.02
C GLN A 708 6.76 -29.44 -36.64
N GLU A 709 7.89 -28.79 -36.96
CA GLU A 709 9.21 -29.28 -36.55
C GLU A 709 9.53 -29.10 -35.06
N LEU A 710 8.85 -28.18 -34.37
CA LEU A 710 9.13 -27.82 -32.96
C LEU A 710 8.16 -28.45 -31.96
N PHE A 711 7.01 -28.93 -32.42
CA PHE A 711 5.92 -29.41 -31.58
C PHE A 711 5.39 -30.74 -32.14
N ASP A 712 5.65 -31.85 -31.44
CA ASP A 712 5.27 -33.23 -31.81
C ASP A 712 3.75 -33.52 -31.85
N ASN A 713 2.88 -32.51 -31.90
CA ASN A 713 1.43 -32.67 -32.03
C ASN A 713 1.02 -32.92 -33.51
N ALA A 714 1.81 -33.69 -34.25
CA ALA A 714 1.73 -33.84 -35.71
C ALA A 714 0.69 -34.86 -36.19
N ASP A 715 0.08 -35.66 -35.31
CA ASP A 715 -0.85 -36.72 -35.74
C ASP A 715 -2.20 -36.17 -36.26
N ASP A 716 -2.61 -34.96 -35.88
CA ASP A 716 -3.89 -34.35 -36.33
C ASP A 716 -3.74 -33.38 -37.52
N MET A 717 -2.51 -33.05 -37.93
CA MET A 717 -2.22 -32.02 -38.97
C MET A 717 -1.60 -32.59 -40.27
N ALA A 718 -1.36 -33.90 -40.33
CA ALA A 718 -0.69 -34.55 -41.46
C ALA A 718 -1.52 -34.58 -42.77
N ASP A 719 -2.83 -34.42 -42.70
CA ASP A 719 -3.73 -34.57 -43.87
C ASP A 719 -3.77 -33.36 -44.83
N MET A 720 -3.02 -32.28 -44.56
CA MET A 720 -3.12 -31.02 -45.34
C MET A 720 -1.83 -30.58 -46.03
N ALA A 721 -0.73 -31.34 -45.95
CA ALA A 721 0.59 -30.93 -46.43
C ALA A 721 0.88 -31.19 -47.93
N ASP A 722 0.00 -31.89 -48.65
CA ASP A 722 0.35 -32.51 -49.94
C ASP A 722 0.03 -31.67 -51.21
N ASP A 723 -0.26 -30.37 -51.09
CA ASP A 723 -0.63 -29.53 -52.26
C ASP A 723 0.12 -28.18 -52.35
N ALA A 724 1.29 -28.07 -51.70
CA ALA A 724 2.10 -26.85 -51.67
C ALA A 724 3.13 -26.74 -52.82
N SER A 725 2.71 -27.01 -54.06
CA SER A 725 3.52 -26.72 -55.25
C SER A 725 2.74 -25.95 -56.30
N ASP A 726 2.56 -24.65 -56.11
CA ASP A 726 2.65 -23.72 -57.24
C ASP A 726 3.17 -22.36 -56.78
N ASP A 727 4.34 -22.01 -57.30
CA ASP A 727 5.09 -20.79 -57.10
C ASP A 727 4.60 -19.76 -58.14
N ASN A 728 3.98 -18.67 -57.69
CA ASN A 728 3.95 -17.46 -58.49
C ASN A 728 4.06 -16.22 -57.61
N SER A 729 5.27 -15.69 -57.62
CA SER A 729 5.70 -14.41 -57.09
C SER A 729 5.00 -13.22 -57.75
N GLU A 730 4.26 -12.44 -56.97
CA GLU A 730 3.99 -11.02 -57.24
C GLU A 730 4.15 -10.27 -55.91
N GLU A 731 5.18 -9.43 -55.81
CA GLU A 731 5.40 -8.52 -54.69
C GLU A 731 4.26 -7.49 -54.63
N SER A 732 3.54 -7.44 -53.51
CA SER A 732 2.70 -6.29 -53.18
C SER A 732 3.06 -5.78 -51.78
N SER A 733 3.73 -4.62 -51.77
CA SER A 733 4.01 -3.81 -50.59
C SER A 733 2.71 -3.13 -50.15
N GLY A 734 2.04 -3.70 -49.15
CA GLY A 734 0.85 -3.13 -48.50
C GLY A 734 1.02 -3.08 -46.98
N SER A 735 0.67 -1.94 -46.40
CA SER A 735 0.84 -1.54 -45.00
C SER A 735 0.34 -2.59 -43.98
N SER A 736 1.17 -2.87 -42.97
CA SER A 736 0.85 -3.68 -41.79
C SER A 736 0.65 -2.75 -40.58
N ASP A 737 -0.42 -1.95 -40.62
CA ASP A 737 -1.00 -1.31 -39.44
C ASP A 737 -2.41 -1.88 -39.28
N ASP A 738 -2.49 -3.07 -38.66
CA ASP A 738 -3.64 -3.48 -37.85
C ASP A 738 -3.34 -4.81 -37.14
N LEU A 739 -2.77 -4.70 -35.94
CA LEU A 739 -2.65 -5.79 -34.98
C LEU A 739 -3.26 -5.37 -33.64
N GLU A 740 -4.56 -5.05 -33.65
CA GLU A 740 -5.37 -5.15 -32.43
C GLU A 740 -6.06 -6.52 -32.35
N ALA A 741 -6.19 -7.00 -31.12
CA ALA A 741 -6.81 -8.25 -30.67
C ALA A 741 -6.06 -9.56 -30.99
N SER A 742 -4.95 -9.80 -30.29
CA SER A 742 -4.62 -11.14 -29.80
C SER A 742 -4.77 -11.11 -28.28
N ASP A 743 -5.44 -12.13 -27.74
CA ASP A 743 -5.75 -12.32 -26.32
C ASP A 743 -4.46 -12.44 -25.49
N VAL A 744 -3.91 -11.29 -25.10
CA VAL A 744 -2.77 -11.17 -24.21
C VAL A 744 -3.27 -11.41 -22.79
N GLU A 745 -2.84 -12.50 -22.16
CA GLU A 745 -2.92 -12.63 -20.71
C GLU A 745 -2.25 -11.40 -20.06
N MET A 746 -3.08 -10.57 -19.44
CA MET A 746 -2.68 -9.40 -18.67
C MET A 746 -1.78 -9.85 -17.50
N VAL A 747 -0.48 -9.79 -17.70
CA VAL A 747 0.50 -9.86 -16.62
C VAL A 747 0.52 -8.51 -15.90
N ASP A 748 -0.17 -8.48 -14.77
CA ASP A 748 -0.13 -7.40 -13.78
C ASP A 748 1.32 -7.23 -13.30
N ALA A 749 2.00 -6.21 -13.85
CA ALA A 749 3.35 -5.84 -13.47
C ALA A 749 3.33 -5.24 -12.07
N ASN A 750 3.72 -6.07 -11.10
CA ASN A 750 3.89 -5.73 -9.71
C ASN A 750 4.70 -4.43 -9.54
N GLY A 751 4.10 -3.45 -8.87
CA GLY A 751 4.68 -2.15 -8.60
C GLY A 751 5.96 -2.24 -7.76
N ASN A 752 6.97 -1.48 -8.19
CA ASN A 752 8.11 -1.18 -7.34
C ASN A 752 7.99 0.25 -6.81
N GLY A 753 7.80 0.34 -5.50
CA GLY A 753 7.84 1.59 -4.77
C GLY A 753 9.24 2.19 -4.74
N THR A 754 9.29 3.50 -4.94
CA THR A 754 10.09 4.48 -4.21
C THR A 754 11.28 3.93 -3.41
N ALA A 755 12.48 4.14 -3.91
CA ALA A 755 13.68 4.27 -3.10
C ALA A 755 14.39 5.57 -3.49
N ASP A 756 14.26 6.56 -2.61
CA ASP A 756 15.08 7.77 -2.57
C ASP A 756 16.57 7.41 -2.56
N THR A 757 17.32 7.96 -3.51
CA THR A 757 18.72 8.34 -3.29
C THR A 757 18.98 9.68 -3.96
N ASN A 758 19.00 10.71 -3.11
CA ASN A 758 19.48 12.06 -3.41
C ASN A 758 21.02 11.99 -3.48
N ASP A 759 21.66 12.46 -4.56
CA ASP A 759 22.30 13.78 -4.61
C ASP A 759 23.37 13.91 -5.74
N SER A 760 23.35 15.08 -6.37
CA SER A 760 24.45 15.85 -6.99
C SER A 760 25.01 15.49 -8.38
N ALA A 761 24.60 16.26 -9.41
CA ALA A 761 25.33 17.43 -9.96
C ALA A 761 25.34 17.55 -11.51
N GLU A 762 24.90 18.74 -11.99
CA GLU A 762 25.22 19.47 -13.24
C GLU A 762 24.83 18.80 -14.58
N GLY A 763 24.17 19.42 -15.57
CA GLY A 763 23.85 20.80 -15.91
C GLY A 763 23.82 20.89 -17.45
N SER A 764 22.72 21.38 -18.05
CA SER A 764 22.67 22.09 -19.35
C SER A 764 21.24 22.12 -19.87
N SER A 765 20.63 23.31 -19.76
CA SER A 765 19.47 23.81 -20.46
C SER A 765 19.66 23.82 -21.98
N GLU A 766 18.61 23.56 -22.75
CA GLU A 766 18.17 24.45 -23.85
C GLU A 766 16.63 24.42 -23.89
N ASP A 767 16.06 25.62 -23.73
CA ASP A 767 14.65 25.96 -23.89
C ASP A 767 14.26 25.94 -25.37
N ASP A 768 13.01 25.58 -25.68
CA ASP A 768 12.23 26.36 -26.65
C ASP A 768 10.75 26.27 -26.24
N ASP A 769 10.25 27.42 -25.81
CA ASP A 769 8.85 27.74 -25.54
C ASP A 769 8.05 27.74 -26.85
N ASP A 770 6.82 27.21 -26.80
CA ASP A 770 5.67 27.94 -27.34
C ASP A 770 4.38 27.41 -26.69
N ASN A 771 3.78 28.27 -25.85
CA ASN A 771 2.40 28.15 -25.42
C ASN A 771 1.50 28.61 -26.57
N ASP A 772 0.46 27.85 -26.90
CA ASP A 772 -0.85 28.46 -27.06
C ASP A 772 -1.98 27.48 -26.75
N ASN A 773 -2.89 27.99 -25.95
CA ASN A 773 -4.06 27.33 -25.40
C ASN A 773 -5.26 27.82 -26.20
N ASP A 774 -6.00 26.94 -26.87
CA ASP A 774 -7.43 27.20 -27.04
C ASP A 774 -8.28 25.95 -27.25
N SER A 775 -9.44 26.00 -26.60
CA SER A 775 -10.45 24.97 -26.55
C SER A 775 -11.55 25.19 -27.58
N SER A 776 -12.16 24.07 -27.99
CA SER A 776 -13.53 23.86 -28.44
C SER A 776 -13.94 24.19 -29.89
N ASP A 777 -14.35 23.10 -30.55
CA ASP A 777 -15.57 22.93 -31.36
C ASP A 777 -15.54 23.36 -32.83
N SER A 778 -15.63 22.37 -33.75
CA SER A 778 -16.69 22.29 -34.77
C SER A 778 -16.43 21.15 -35.77
N SER A 779 -17.47 20.32 -35.94
CA SER A 779 -18.01 19.74 -37.20
C SER A 779 -17.13 18.98 -38.21
N ASP A 780 -17.54 17.73 -38.46
CA ASP A 780 -17.66 17.01 -39.74
C ASP A 780 -16.84 17.52 -40.94
N ASP A 781 -15.84 16.74 -41.32
CA ASP A 781 -15.44 16.53 -42.71
C ASP A 781 -15.12 15.03 -42.90
N GLU A 782 -16.14 14.28 -43.32
CA GLU A 782 -16.03 12.98 -43.98
C GLU A 782 -15.38 13.17 -45.35
N ALA A 783 -14.22 12.54 -45.59
CA ALA A 783 -13.69 12.32 -46.94
C ALA A 783 -12.71 11.13 -46.96
N ASP A 784 -13.22 10.02 -47.50
CA ASP A 784 -12.57 8.97 -48.31
C ASP A 784 -11.25 8.35 -47.81
N SER A 785 -11.38 7.25 -47.06
CA SER A 785 -10.44 6.13 -47.16
C SER A 785 -10.67 5.40 -48.49
N PRO A 786 -9.61 4.98 -49.23
CA PRO A 786 -9.81 4.19 -50.44
C PRO A 786 -10.53 2.87 -50.08
N PRO A 787 -11.48 2.40 -50.93
CA PRO A 787 -12.18 1.15 -50.67
C PRO A 787 -11.17 -0.01 -50.67
N ASP A 788 -11.31 -0.89 -49.70
CA ASP A 788 -10.56 -2.13 -49.57
C ASP A 788 -10.75 -2.97 -50.84
N ASP A 789 -9.69 -3.08 -51.66
CA ASP A 789 -9.71 -3.73 -52.98
C ASP A 789 -10.28 -5.17 -52.90
N GLU A 790 -10.13 -5.84 -51.75
CA GLU A 790 -10.65 -7.18 -51.47
C GLU A 790 -12.18 -7.20 -51.24
N LEU A 791 -12.74 -6.18 -50.56
CA LEU A 791 -14.18 -6.01 -50.36
C LEU A 791 -14.88 -5.69 -51.69
N THR A 792 -14.30 -4.82 -52.52
CA THR A 792 -14.85 -4.49 -53.85
C THR A 792 -14.85 -5.69 -54.80
N ALA A 793 -13.83 -6.55 -54.75
CA ALA A 793 -13.80 -7.77 -55.56
C ALA A 793 -14.82 -8.82 -55.09
N PHE A 794 -15.09 -8.89 -53.78
CA PHE A 794 -16.11 -9.76 -53.20
C PHE A 794 -17.52 -9.27 -53.54
N GLU A 795 -17.80 -7.98 -53.38
CA GLU A 795 -19.07 -7.37 -53.76
C GLU A 795 -19.33 -7.48 -55.27
N SER A 796 -18.29 -7.34 -56.10
CA SER A 796 -18.37 -7.60 -57.54
C SER A 796 -18.81 -9.03 -57.85
N LYS A 797 -18.18 -10.04 -57.23
CA LYS A 797 -18.53 -11.46 -57.44
C LYS A 797 -19.89 -11.83 -56.86
N LEU A 798 -20.26 -11.23 -55.72
CA LEU A 798 -21.56 -11.41 -55.06
C LEU A 798 -22.69 -10.78 -55.88
N ALA A 799 -22.48 -9.56 -56.41
CA ALA A 799 -23.42 -8.88 -57.30
C ALA A 799 -23.57 -9.61 -58.64
N GLN A 800 -22.48 -10.20 -59.15
CA GLN A 800 -22.51 -11.00 -60.38
C GLN A 800 -23.23 -12.34 -60.18
N THR A 801 -23.21 -12.92 -58.98
CA THR A 801 -23.98 -14.13 -58.63
C THR A 801 -25.44 -13.84 -58.29
N LEU A 802 -25.74 -12.68 -57.70
CA LEU A 802 -27.12 -12.25 -57.38
C LEU A 802 -27.84 -11.54 -58.55
N GLY A 803 -27.14 -11.24 -59.65
CA GLY A 803 -27.73 -10.68 -60.87
C GLY A 803 -28.15 -9.21 -60.77
N THR A 804 -27.73 -8.46 -59.76
CA THR A 804 -28.23 -7.11 -59.42
C THR A 804 -27.56 -5.96 -60.20
N SER A 805 -26.77 -6.24 -61.25
CA SER A 805 -25.93 -5.27 -61.97
C SER A 805 -26.66 -4.29 -62.92
N LYS A 806 -27.86 -3.83 -62.58
CA LYS A 806 -28.52 -2.71 -63.28
C LYS A 806 -29.20 -1.75 -62.32
N ILE A 807 -28.42 -0.92 -61.61
CA ILE A 807 -28.76 0.46 -61.22
C ILE A 807 -27.42 1.13 -60.89
N ALA A 808 -26.89 1.96 -61.79
CA ALA A 808 -25.97 3.06 -61.49
C ALA A 808 -25.61 3.88 -62.75
N THR A 809 -26.59 4.54 -63.37
CA THR A 809 -26.38 5.80 -64.10
C THR A 809 -27.70 6.56 -64.23
N GLY A 810 -27.85 7.62 -63.43
CA GLY A 810 -28.60 8.87 -63.61
C GLY A 810 -29.96 8.94 -64.35
N GLU A 811 -30.89 9.58 -63.62
CA GLU A 811 -32.04 10.42 -64.05
C GLU A 811 -33.43 9.75 -64.28
N ASP A 812 -34.37 10.18 -63.41
CA ASP A 812 -35.85 10.31 -63.46
C ASP A 812 -36.66 9.43 -64.44
N ASP A 813 -37.61 8.62 -63.93
CA ASP A 813 -39.04 8.97 -63.83
C ASP A 813 -39.92 7.75 -63.39
N ASP A 814 -41.01 8.09 -62.72
CA ASP A 814 -42.16 7.36 -62.14
C ASP A 814 -42.42 5.84 -62.32
N ASP A 815 -42.74 5.23 -61.16
CA ASP A 815 -43.70 4.15 -60.84
C ASP A 815 -44.24 3.25 -61.98
N THR A 816 -43.89 1.96 -61.93
CA THR A 816 -44.89 0.86 -61.84
C THR A 816 -44.28 -0.40 -61.25
N SER A 817 -44.85 -0.84 -60.13
CA SER A 817 -44.65 -2.12 -59.46
C SER A 817 -44.94 -3.32 -60.38
N ASP A 818 -43.95 -4.19 -60.58
CA ASP A 818 -44.18 -5.61 -60.93
C ASP A 818 -43.22 -6.48 -60.11
N ASP A 819 -43.68 -6.87 -58.92
CA ASP A 819 -43.10 -7.93 -58.07
C ASP A 819 -43.14 -9.25 -58.86
N SER A 820 -42.02 -9.62 -59.48
CA SER A 820 -41.80 -11.00 -59.90
C SER A 820 -41.04 -11.73 -58.79
N ASP A 821 -41.80 -12.37 -57.90
CA ASP A 821 -41.34 -13.32 -56.89
C ASP A 821 -40.34 -14.32 -57.51
N MET A 822 -39.12 -14.34 -56.99
CA MET A 822 -38.17 -15.42 -57.29
C MET A 822 -38.77 -16.74 -56.78
N ASP A 823 -39.00 -17.68 -57.70
CA ASP A 823 -39.55 -19.01 -57.40
C ASP A 823 -38.63 -19.77 -56.41
N ASP A 824 -39.21 -20.49 -55.44
CA ASP A 824 -38.50 -21.12 -54.30
C ASP A 824 -37.34 -22.03 -54.77
N ASP A 825 -37.49 -22.65 -55.94
CA ASP A 825 -36.46 -23.52 -56.56
C ASP A 825 -35.21 -22.73 -57.02
N GLN A 826 -35.33 -21.45 -57.37
CA GLN A 826 -34.21 -20.58 -57.75
C GLN A 826 -33.46 -20.05 -56.52
N MET A 827 -34.15 -19.83 -55.40
CA MET A 827 -33.52 -19.44 -54.13
C MET A 827 -32.70 -20.59 -53.52
N MET A 828 -33.19 -21.84 -53.62
CA MET A 828 -32.43 -23.03 -53.20
C MET A 828 -31.18 -23.29 -54.08
N ALA A 829 -31.22 -22.97 -55.37
CA ALA A 829 -30.08 -23.14 -56.27
C ALA A 829 -28.94 -22.13 -55.98
N LEU A 830 -29.26 -20.91 -55.54
CA LEU A 830 -28.29 -19.88 -55.13
C LEU A 830 -27.64 -20.18 -53.78
N ASP A 831 -28.37 -20.81 -52.86
CA ASP A 831 -27.89 -21.15 -51.51
C ASP A 831 -26.69 -22.12 -51.54
N GLY A 832 -26.68 -23.05 -52.50
CA GLY A 832 -25.56 -23.97 -52.74
C GLY A 832 -24.29 -23.29 -53.29
N HIS A 833 -24.40 -22.15 -53.97
CA HIS A 833 -23.26 -21.37 -54.45
C HIS A 833 -22.75 -20.39 -53.38
N LEU A 834 -23.65 -19.73 -52.65
CA LEU A 834 -23.32 -18.94 -51.46
C LEU A 834 -22.61 -19.79 -50.41
N THR A 835 -23.12 -20.98 -50.13
CA THR A 835 -22.50 -21.93 -49.19
C THR A 835 -21.11 -22.35 -49.65
N LYS A 836 -20.86 -22.56 -50.95
CA LYS A 836 -19.50 -22.86 -51.46
C LYS A 836 -18.55 -21.67 -51.33
N ILE A 837 -19.00 -20.46 -51.64
CA ILE A 837 -18.19 -19.22 -51.50
C ILE A 837 -17.88 -18.95 -50.02
N PHE A 838 -18.84 -19.12 -49.12
CA PHE A 838 -18.62 -19.00 -47.67
C PHE A 838 -17.79 -20.15 -47.10
N GLN A 839 -17.90 -21.38 -47.62
CA GLN A 839 -17.04 -22.51 -47.26
C GLN A 839 -15.59 -22.31 -47.73
N GLU A 840 -15.37 -21.74 -48.92
CA GLU A 840 -14.04 -21.39 -49.40
C GLU A 840 -13.44 -20.25 -48.57
N ARG A 841 -14.22 -19.21 -48.22
CA ARG A 841 -13.78 -18.12 -47.34
C ARG A 841 -13.51 -18.59 -45.91
N THR A 842 -14.32 -19.49 -45.35
CA THR A 842 -14.07 -20.04 -44.00
C THR A 842 -12.83 -20.93 -43.98
N LYS A 843 -12.57 -21.71 -45.03
CA LYS A 843 -11.32 -22.47 -45.18
C LYS A 843 -10.08 -21.58 -45.38
N VAL A 844 -10.19 -20.45 -46.08
CA VAL A 844 -9.08 -19.50 -46.27
C VAL A 844 -8.85 -18.66 -45.01
N SER A 845 -9.91 -18.22 -44.34
CA SER A 845 -9.86 -17.47 -43.07
C SER A 845 -9.34 -18.33 -41.91
N SER A 846 -9.75 -19.60 -41.82
CA SER A 846 -9.21 -20.54 -40.82
C SER A 846 -7.72 -20.77 -41.05
N LYS A 847 -7.29 -21.02 -42.29
CA LYS A 847 -5.86 -21.16 -42.64
C LYS A 847 -5.03 -19.91 -42.31
N LYS A 848 -5.58 -18.70 -42.51
CA LYS A 848 -4.90 -17.43 -42.16
C LYS A 848 -4.81 -17.23 -40.64
N LYS A 849 -5.85 -17.64 -39.89
CA LYS A 849 -5.86 -17.62 -38.42
C LYS A 849 -4.90 -18.67 -37.84
N ASP A 850 -4.93 -19.89 -38.34
CA ASP A 850 -4.06 -20.98 -37.89
C ASP A 850 -2.58 -20.66 -38.15
N ASN A 851 -2.25 -20.05 -39.29
CA ASN A 851 -0.89 -19.59 -39.58
C ASN A 851 -0.46 -18.40 -38.69
N LYS A 852 -1.40 -17.53 -38.29
CA LYS A 852 -1.14 -16.43 -37.35
C LYS A 852 -0.88 -16.96 -35.93
N ASP A 853 -1.68 -17.93 -35.49
CA ASP A 853 -1.55 -18.59 -34.18
C ASP A 853 -0.27 -19.45 -34.13
N ALA A 854 0.04 -20.17 -35.21
CA ALA A 854 1.29 -20.91 -35.40
C ALA A 854 2.52 -20.01 -35.26
N LYS A 855 2.51 -18.88 -35.98
CA LYS A 855 3.56 -17.87 -35.93
C LYS A 855 3.71 -17.27 -34.53
N GLY A 856 2.58 -16.97 -33.86
CA GLY A 856 2.56 -16.49 -32.48
C GLY A 856 3.22 -17.47 -31.49
N ASN A 857 2.92 -18.76 -31.61
CA ASN A 857 3.49 -19.80 -30.75
C ASN A 857 5.00 -19.94 -30.92
N VAL A 858 5.50 -19.99 -32.17
CA VAL A 858 6.94 -20.07 -32.46
C VAL A 858 7.67 -18.83 -31.94
N ILE A 859 7.12 -17.62 -32.17
CA ILE A 859 7.73 -16.37 -31.66
C ILE A 859 7.79 -16.36 -30.13
N ASN A 860 6.72 -16.79 -29.47
CA ASN A 860 6.67 -16.88 -28.01
C ASN A 860 7.70 -17.88 -27.46
N PHE A 861 7.90 -19.00 -28.15
CA PHE A 861 8.91 -19.99 -27.79
C PHE A 861 10.34 -19.47 -28.01
N LYS A 862 10.61 -18.75 -29.10
CA LYS A 862 11.91 -18.08 -29.29
C LYS A 862 12.18 -17.02 -28.22
N ASN A 863 11.18 -16.21 -27.86
CA ASN A 863 11.30 -15.25 -26.76
C ASN A 863 11.64 -15.93 -25.42
N ARG A 864 11.03 -17.09 -25.15
CA ARG A 864 11.32 -17.94 -23.98
C ARG A 864 12.76 -18.43 -23.94
N VAL A 865 13.27 -18.91 -25.07
CA VAL A 865 14.66 -19.35 -25.19
C VAL A 865 15.62 -18.18 -25.01
N LEU A 866 15.30 -17.00 -25.56
CA LEU A 866 16.11 -15.78 -25.37
C LEU A 866 16.21 -15.38 -23.88
N ASP A 867 15.16 -15.61 -23.09
CA ASP A 867 15.19 -15.37 -21.64
C ASP A 867 16.18 -16.30 -20.93
N LEU A 868 16.22 -17.60 -21.30
CA LEU A 868 17.24 -18.53 -20.80
C LEU A 868 18.66 -18.12 -21.21
N LEU A 869 18.86 -17.70 -22.46
CA LEU A 869 20.16 -17.20 -22.92
C LEU A 869 20.60 -15.94 -22.17
N GLY A 870 19.65 -15.07 -21.81
CA GLY A 870 19.89 -13.93 -20.93
C GLY A 870 20.39 -14.33 -19.54
N VAL A 871 19.84 -15.41 -18.95
CA VAL A 871 20.33 -15.99 -17.69
C VAL A 871 21.74 -16.56 -17.87
N PHE A 872 21.98 -17.30 -18.96
CA PHE A 872 23.28 -17.90 -19.26
C PHE A 872 24.38 -16.83 -19.31
N ILE A 873 24.15 -15.72 -20.01
CA ILE A 873 25.11 -14.61 -20.10
C ILE A 873 25.43 -14.03 -18.72
N LYS A 874 24.41 -13.77 -17.88
CA LYS A 874 24.62 -13.15 -16.56
C LYS A 874 25.54 -13.97 -15.66
N GLN A 875 25.49 -15.30 -15.73
CA GLN A 875 26.29 -16.18 -14.88
C GLN A 875 27.59 -16.67 -15.55
N CYS A 876 27.59 -16.84 -16.87
CA CYS A 876 28.65 -17.55 -17.61
C CYS A 876 29.43 -16.67 -18.59
N TYR A 877 29.30 -15.34 -18.59
CA TYR A 877 29.94 -14.41 -19.54
C TYR A 877 31.46 -14.58 -19.76
N SER A 878 32.19 -15.21 -18.82
CA SER A 878 33.64 -15.45 -18.94
C SER A 878 33.99 -16.77 -19.66
N ARG A 879 33.01 -17.64 -19.94
CA ARG A 879 33.23 -18.93 -20.63
C ARG A 879 33.35 -18.71 -22.16
N PRO A 880 34.20 -19.47 -22.86
CA PRO A 880 34.34 -19.37 -24.33
C PRO A 880 33.02 -19.59 -25.07
N LEU A 881 32.18 -20.50 -24.56
CA LEU A 881 30.90 -20.92 -25.13
C LEU A 881 29.89 -19.76 -25.39
N VAL A 882 30.09 -18.62 -24.73
CA VAL A 882 29.23 -17.44 -24.92
C VAL A 882 29.44 -16.79 -26.29
N LEU A 883 30.59 -17.03 -26.93
CA LEU A 883 30.88 -16.52 -28.28
C LEU A 883 30.01 -17.18 -29.36
N ASP A 884 29.61 -18.43 -29.14
CA ASP A 884 28.78 -19.21 -30.07
C ASP A 884 27.35 -18.65 -30.19
N LEU A 885 26.94 -17.78 -29.25
CA LEU A 885 25.68 -17.06 -29.30
C LEU A 885 25.64 -15.97 -30.39
N ILE A 886 26.80 -15.43 -30.78
CA ILE A 886 26.88 -14.19 -31.57
C ILE A 886 26.27 -14.39 -32.97
N ALA A 887 26.74 -15.40 -33.70
CA ALA A 887 26.27 -15.62 -35.08
C ALA A 887 24.79 -16.04 -35.15
N PRO A 888 24.29 -17.01 -34.35
CA PRO A 888 22.87 -17.40 -34.37
C PRO A 888 21.92 -16.27 -33.99
N LEU A 889 22.27 -15.41 -33.01
CA LEU A 889 21.44 -14.27 -32.63
C LEU A 889 21.40 -13.19 -33.72
N LEU A 890 22.52 -12.96 -34.43
CA LEU A 890 22.54 -12.04 -35.57
C LEU A 890 21.69 -12.57 -36.74
N GLN A 891 21.77 -13.87 -37.01
CA GLN A 891 20.92 -14.52 -38.00
C GLN A 891 19.44 -14.41 -37.63
N LEU A 892 19.07 -14.63 -36.35
CA LEU A 892 17.71 -14.45 -35.86
C LEU A 892 17.21 -13.02 -36.07
N ILE A 893 18.02 -12.00 -35.75
CA ILE A 893 17.66 -10.59 -35.95
C ILE A 893 17.43 -10.28 -37.44
N ARG A 894 18.11 -10.99 -38.35
CA ARG A 894 17.93 -10.83 -39.80
C ARG A 894 16.69 -11.55 -40.33
N THR A 895 16.47 -12.79 -39.90
CA THR A 895 15.44 -13.67 -40.49
C THR A 895 14.06 -13.46 -39.87
N THR A 896 13.99 -12.90 -38.65
CA THR A 896 12.71 -12.65 -37.99
C THR A 896 11.89 -11.58 -38.69
N THR A 897 10.58 -11.83 -38.76
CA THR A 897 9.61 -10.84 -39.25
C THR A 897 9.06 -9.96 -38.14
N ASN A 898 9.33 -10.29 -36.87
CA ASN A 898 8.81 -9.57 -35.71
C ASN A 898 9.85 -8.61 -35.12
N LYS A 899 9.49 -7.32 -35.06
CA LYS A 899 10.36 -6.25 -34.52
C LYS A 899 10.67 -6.42 -33.04
N GLU A 900 9.74 -6.91 -32.24
CA GLU A 900 9.95 -7.15 -30.80
C GLU A 900 10.96 -8.27 -30.55
N LEU A 901 10.85 -9.38 -31.30
CA LEU A 901 11.79 -10.50 -31.21
C LEU A 901 13.21 -10.06 -31.61
N SER A 902 13.33 -9.27 -32.69
CA SER A 902 14.61 -8.70 -33.12
C SER A 902 15.24 -7.78 -32.04
N THR A 903 14.41 -6.99 -31.36
CA THR A 903 14.85 -6.09 -30.30
C THR A 903 15.29 -6.87 -29.06
N ARG A 904 14.57 -7.93 -28.68
CA ARG A 904 14.91 -8.79 -27.55
C ARG A 904 16.22 -9.56 -27.80
N ALA A 905 16.40 -10.13 -28.99
CA ALA A 905 17.65 -10.78 -29.39
C ALA A 905 18.84 -9.80 -29.35
N TYR A 906 18.66 -8.57 -29.84
CA TYR A 906 19.68 -7.53 -29.72
C TYR A 906 19.99 -7.16 -28.26
N ASN A 907 18.98 -7.12 -27.39
CA ASN A 907 19.18 -6.86 -25.96
C ASN A 907 19.97 -7.98 -25.26
N VAL A 908 19.81 -9.24 -25.67
CA VAL A 908 20.62 -10.37 -25.19
C VAL A 908 22.10 -10.17 -25.57
N LEU A 909 22.39 -9.84 -26.84
CA LEU A 909 23.76 -9.50 -27.29
C LEU A 909 24.32 -8.27 -26.56
N LYS A 910 23.52 -7.22 -26.39
CA LYS A 910 23.92 -6.02 -25.65
C LYS A 910 24.26 -6.35 -24.19
N SER A 911 23.47 -7.21 -23.55
CA SER A 911 23.73 -7.67 -22.18
C SER A 911 25.07 -8.37 -22.07
N LEU A 912 25.46 -9.18 -23.06
CA LEU A 912 26.80 -9.78 -23.12
C LEU A 912 27.89 -8.71 -23.15
N PHE A 913 27.79 -7.75 -24.08
CA PHE A 913 28.79 -6.72 -24.25
C PHE A 913 28.95 -5.84 -23.00
N ASP A 914 27.82 -5.41 -22.43
CA ASP A 914 27.78 -4.52 -21.27
C ASP A 914 28.27 -5.24 -20.00
N THR A 915 27.97 -6.53 -19.83
CA THR A 915 28.42 -7.33 -18.66
C THR A 915 29.94 -7.54 -18.69
N CYS A 916 30.49 -7.94 -19.83
CA CYS A 916 31.95 -8.07 -20.00
C CYS A 916 32.67 -6.72 -19.79
N ALA A 917 32.11 -5.63 -20.32
CA ALA A 917 32.69 -4.29 -20.15
C ALA A 917 32.68 -3.81 -18.69
N LYS A 918 31.58 -4.06 -17.95
CA LYS A 918 31.45 -3.69 -16.52
C LYS A 918 32.44 -4.45 -15.64
N HIS A 919 32.58 -5.77 -15.85
CA HIS A 919 33.45 -6.62 -15.05
C HIS A 919 34.92 -6.63 -15.51
N LYS A 920 35.24 -6.02 -16.67
CA LYS A 920 36.56 -6.03 -17.30
C LYS A 920 37.15 -7.43 -17.48
N SER A 921 36.28 -8.43 -17.61
CA SER A 921 36.64 -9.84 -17.83
C SER A 921 36.00 -10.27 -19.15
N PHE A 922 36.83 -10.81 -20.05
CA PHE A 922 36.44 -11.22 -21.39
C PHE A 922 36.64 -12.73 -21.55
N PRO A 923 35.81 -13.41 -22.36
CA PRO A 923 35.98 -14.83 -22.63
C PRO A 923 37.33 -15.11 -23.31
N THR A 924 37.96 -16.23 -22.94
CA THR A 924 39.22 -16.67 -23.55
C THR A 924 38.92 -17.76 -24.57
N ALA A 925 39.33 -17.56 -25.82
CA ALA A 925 39.15 -18.50 -26.93
C ALA A 925 40.38 -18.44 -27.84
N PRO A 926 40.70 -19.52 -28.60
CA PRO A 926 41.79 -19.51 -29.55
C PRO A 926 41.67 -18.35 -30.55
N THR A 927 42.81 -17.74 -30.89
CA THR A 927 42.87 -16.60 -31.81
C THR A 927 42.24 -16.93 -33.17
N GLU A 928 42.44 -18.16 -33.68
CA GLU A 928 41.86 -18.62 -34.94
C GLU A 928 40.33 -18.60 -34.92
N ASP A 929 39.72 -19.10 -33.83
CA ASP A 929 38.26 -19.15 -33.67
C ASP A 929 37.66 -17.75 -33.55
N LEU A 930 38.34 -16.83 -32.85
CA LEU A 930 37.91 -15.43 -32.75
C LEU A 930 37.89 -14.71 -34.09
N PHE A 931 38.90 -14.94 -34.94
CA PHE A 931 38.97 -14.35 -36.27
C PHE A 931 38.02 -15.04 -37.26
N ALA A 932 37.77 -16.35 -37.10
CA ALA A 932 36.72 -17.06 -37.84
C ALA A 932 35.32 -16.51 -37.49
N ALA A 933 35.03 -16.30 -36.21
CA ALA A 933 33.80 -15.65 -35.76
C ALA A 933 33.70 -14.21 -36.27
N LEU A 934 34.81 -13.45 -36.27
CA LEU A 934 34.84 -12.09 -36.80
C LEU A 934 34.54 -12.07 -38.31
N ALA A 935 35.08 -13.03 -39.07
CA ALA A 935 34.82 -13.18 -40.49
C ALA A 935 33.33 -13.49 -40.74
N ALA A 936 32.75 -14.41 -39.98
CA ALA A 936 31.32 -14.73 -40.05
C ALA A 936 30.44 -13.50 -39.75
N VAL A 937 30.81 -12.67 -38.76
CA VAL A 937 30.11 -11.41 -38.46
C VAL A 937 30.28 -10.40 -39.59
N HIS A 938 31.46 -10.29 -40.22
CA HIS A 938 31.70 -9.41 -41.38
C HIS A 938 30.91 -9.84 -42.62
N ASP A 939 30.72 -11.14 -42.83
CA ASP A 939 29.88 -11.66 -43.91
C ASP A 939 28.39 -11.41 -43.63
N GLU A 940 27.95 -11.59 -42.38
CA GLU A 940 26.59 -11.26 -41.95
C GLU A 940 26.30 -9.75 -42.11
N LEU A 941 27.31 -8.89 -41.92
CA LEU A 941 27.23 -7.43 -42.10
C LEU A 941 26.89 -7.01 -43.54
N LYS A 942 27.07 -7.90 -44.52
CA LYS A 942 26.73 -7.70 -45.93
C LYS A 942 25.28 -8.10 -46.27
N ALA A 943 24.60 -8.81 -45.38
CA ALA A 943 23.36 -9.52 -45.70
C ALA A 943 22.09 -8.64 -45.61
N SER A 944 21.97 -7.75 -44.61
CA SER A 944 20.71 -7.03 -44.33
C SER A 944 20.88 -5.53 -44.04
N PRO A 945 19.97 -4.66 -44.54
CA PRO A 945 19.99 -3.22 -44.28
C PRO A 945 19.14 -2.78 -43.06
N SER A 946 18.58 -3.71 -42.27
CA SER A 946 17.79 -3.34 -41.09
C SER A 946 18.63 -2.57 -40.07
N LYS A 947 18.10 -1.45 -39.55
CA LYS A 947 18.81 -0.60 -38.56
C LYS A 947 19.22 -1.36 -37.29
N ILE A 948 18.36 -2.26 -36.81
CA ILE A 948 18.62 -3.07 -35.60
C ILE A 948 19.71 -4.10 -35.89
N HIS A 949 19.63 -4.80 -37.02
CA HIS A 949 20.64 -5.74 -37.47
C HIS A 949 21.99 -5.04 -37.63
N ALA A 950 22.06 -3.95 -38.40
CA ALA A 950 23.26 -3.14 -38.61
C ALA A 950 23.96 -2.73 -37.29
N SER A 951 23.19 -2.27 -36.29
CA SER A 951 23.74 -1.93 -34.97
C SER A 951 24.23 -3.15 -34.20
N ALA A 952 23.49 -4.27 -34.25
CA ALA A 952 23.89 -5.53 -33.63
C ALA A 952 25.20 -6.07 -34.22
N THR A 953 25.32 -6.17 -35.54
CA THR A 953 26.48 -6.71 -36.25
C THR A 953 27.72 -5.82 -36.05
N SER A 954 27.54 -4.49 -36.07
CA SER A 954 28.60 -3.51 -35.76
C SER A 954 29.17 -3.71 -34.36
N ARG A 955 28.29 -3.77 -33.35
CA ARG A 955 28.72 -3.92 -31.94
C ARG A 955 29.29 -5.31 -31.66
N SER A 956 28.74 -6.37 -32.26
CA SER A 956 29.28 -7.74 -32.20
C SER A 956 30.69 -7.82 -32.79
N SER A 957 30.90 -7.20 -33.95
CA SER A 957 32.22 -7.16 -34.61
C SER A 957 33.24 -6.45 -33.71
N LEU A 958 32.87 -5.29 -33.16
CA LEU A 958 33.75 -4.56 -32.25
C LEU A 958 34.03 -5.34 -30.94
N PHE A 959 33.05 -6.07 -30.42
CA PHE A 959 33.21 -6.91 -29.24
C PHE A 959 34.24 -8.02 -29.46
N LEU A 960 34.16 -8.75 -30.57
CA LEU A 960 35.14 -9.79 -30.91
C LEU A 960 36.56 -9.24 -31.03
N VAL A 961 36.73 -8.06 -31.64
CA VAL A 961 38.05 -7.41 -31.69
C VAL A 961 38.54 -7.00 -30.30
N LYS A 962 37.66 -6.48 -29.44
CA LYS A 962 38.01 -6.18 -28.05
C LYS A 962 38.50 -7.43 -27.32
N VAL A 963 37.84 -8.57 -27.50
CA VAL A 963 38.25 -9.86 -26.92
C VAL A 963 39.63 -10.26 -27.43
N ALA A 964 39.84 -10.28 -28.76
CA ALA A 964 41.10 -10.67 -29.38
C ALA A 964 42.27 -9.76 -28.97
N VAL A 965 42.08 -8.44 -28.95
CA VAL A 965 43.13 -7.46 -28.59
C VAL A 965 43.43 -7.46 -27.09
N THR A 966 42.45 -7.82 -26.25
CA THR A 966 42.68 -7.98 -24.81
C THR A 966 43.52 -9.23 -24.50
N GLN A 967 43.41 -10.28 -25.32
CA GLN A 967 44.26 -11.48 -25.20
C GLN A 967 45.70 -11.21 -25.67
N ASP A 968 45.87 -10.63 -26.87
CA ASP A 968 47.16 -10.22 -27.39
C ASP A 968 47.04 -8.91 -28.19
N ARG A 969 47.85 -7.90 -27.83
CA ARG A 969 47.88 -6.62 -28.53
C ARG A 969 48.30 -6.76 -30.00
N ALA A 970 49.05 -7.81 -30.37
CA ALA A 970 49.43 -8.07 -31.76
C ALA A 970 48.21 -8.36 -32.66
N ASN A 971 47.11 -8.87 -32.09
CA ASN A 971 45.88 -9.16 -32.83
C ASN A 971 45.22 -7.89 -33.41
N TYR A 972 45.62 -6.69 -32.98
CA TYR A 972 45.13 -5.44 -33.55
C TYR A 972 45.45 -5.32 -35.05
N ALA A 973 46.64 -5.77 -35.48
CA ALA A 973 47.04 -5.71 -36.88
C ALA A 973 46.11 -6.54 -37.77
N LEU A 974 45.84 -7.78 -37.35
CA LEU A 974 44.93 -8.70 -38.06
C LEU A 974 43.50 -8.15 -38.13
N ALA A 975 42.99 -7.61 -37.02
CA ALA A 975 41.67 -6.98 -37.00
C ALA A 975 41.60 -5.76 -37.94
N ALA A 976 42.65 -4.92 -37.95
CA ALA A 976 42.73 -3.77 -38.83
C ALA A 976 42.74 -4.16 -40.31
N ASP A 977 43.42 -5.25 -40.69
CA ASP A 977 43.44 -5.79 -42.05
C ASP A 977 42.05 -6.29 -42.49
N MET A 978 41.31 -6.93 -41.59
CA MET A 978 39.92 -7.36 -41.86
C MET A 978 38.97 -6.16 -42.05
N TYR A 979 39.04 -5.16 -41.18
CA TYR A 979 38.25 -3.93 -41.33
C TYR A 979 38.63 -3.12 -42.58
N SER A 980 39.91 -3.10 -42.96
CA SER A 980 40.38 -2.50 -44.22
C SER A 980 39.81 -3.22 -45.43
N THR A 981 39.76 -4.56 -45.40
CA THR A 981 39.15 -5.38 -46.45
C THR A 981 37.65 -5.11 -46.54
N LEU A 982 36.95 -5.03 -45.41
CA LEU A 982 35.53 -4.68 -45.34
C LEU A 982 35.26 -3.27 -45.88
N GLN A 983 36.11 -2.29 -45.56
CA GLN A 983 35.99 -0.91 -46.03
C GLN A 983 36.24 -0.79 -47.54
N LYS A 984 37.20 -1.55 -48.08
CA LYS A 984 37.42 -1.64 -49.55
C LYS A 984 36.19 -2.21 -50.25
N ALA A 985 35.58 -3.25 -49.69
CA ALA A 985 34.36 -3.84 -50.24
C ALA A 985 33.17 -2.87 -50.19
N TRP A 986 33.02 -2.13 -49.09
CA TRP A 986 32.00 -1.08 -48.95
C TRP A 986 32.20 0.07 -49.96
N TYR A 987 33.44 0.54 -50.15
CA TYR A 987 33.74 1.63 -51.09
C TYR A 987 33.56 1.20 -52.56
N ALA A 988 33.82 -0.07 -52.87
CA ALA A 988 33.71 -0.59 -54.23
C ALA A 988 32.26 -0.71 -54.74
N ASP A 989 31.28 -0.83 -53.84
CA ASP A 989 29.87 -0.97 -54.19
C ASP A 989 29.03 0.20 -53.63
N PRO A 990 28.57 1.14 -54.50
CA PRO A 990 27.68 2.23 -54.09
C PRO A 990 26.33 1.78 -53.49
N ARG A 991 25.90 0.53 -53.70
CA ARG A 991 24.69 -0.07 -53.11
C ARG A 991 25.00 -1.03 -51.95
N SER A 992 26.20 -0.96 -51.38
CA SER A 992 26.61 -1.80 -50.28
C SER A 992 25.65 -1.67 -49.08
N LYS A 993 25.23 -2.82 -48.54
CA LYS A 993 24.39 -2.91 -47.34
C LYS A 993 25.16 -2.75 -46.02
N ILE A 994 26.49 -2.58 -46.10
CA ILE A 994 27.36 -2.42 -44.94
C ILE A 994 27.09 -1.06 -44.28
N PRO A 995 26.69 -1.01 -43.00
CA PRO A 995 26.44 0.24 -42.30
C PRO A 995 27.73 1.03 -42.04
N SER A 996 27.68 2.35 -42.28
CA SER A 996 28.78 3.27 -41.98
C SER A 996 29.16 3.29 -40.50
N THR A 997 28.21 2.95 -39.61
CA THR A 997 28.42 2.87 -38.16
C THR A 997 29.51 1.88 -37.76
N ALA A 998 29.70 0.78 -38.52
CA ALA A 998 30.74 -0.20 -38.28
C ALA A 998 32.15 0.42 -38.35
N PHE A 999 32.38 1.32 -39.30
CA PHE A 999 33.66 2.01 -39.45
C PHE A 999 33.84 3.13 -38.44
N THR A 1000 32.79 3.88 -38.12
CA THR A 1000 32.87 4.96 -37.13
C THR A 1000 33.10 4.42 -35.71
N GLU A 1001 32.45 3.31 -35.35
CA GLU A 1001 32.64 2.64 -34.04
C GLU A 1001 34.04 2.03 -33.93
N TRP A 1002 34.51 1.34 -34.97
CA TRP A 1002 35.87 0.81 -35.06
C TRP A 1002 36.95 1.89 -34.90
N THR A 1003 36.80 3.00 -35.63
CA THR A 1003 37.75 4.11 -35.60
C THR A 1003 37.74 4.79 -34.24
N SER A 1004 36.55 5.07 -33.68
CA SER A 1004 36.40 5.68 -32.36
C SER A 1004 37.01 4.81 -31.27
N TRP A 1005 36.80 3.48 -31.32
CA TRP A 1005 37.43 2.56 -30.38
C TRP A 1005 38.94 2.49 -30.55
N SER A 1006 39.45 2.40 -31.78
CA SER A 1006 40.90 2.38 -32.08
C SER A 1006 41.63 3.62 -31.55
N ILE A 1007 41.00 4.79 -31.61
CA ILE A 1007 41.54 6.03 -31.04
C ILE A 1007 41.59 5.93 -29.50
N ASN A 1008 40.53 5.44 -28.89
CA ASN A 1008 40.41 5.32 -27.43
C ASN A 1008 41.30 4.22 -26.83
N SER A 1009 41.58 3.14 -27.58
CA SER A 1009 42.36 1.97 -27.13
C SER A 1009 43.87 2.16 -27.24
N ARG A 1010 44.35 3.27 -27.84
CA ARG A 1010 45.78 3.61 -28.01
C ARG A 1010 46.55 3.91 -26.71
N LYS A 1011 45.93 3.73 -25.54
CA LYS A 1011 46.50 4.07 -24.22
C LYS A 1011 47.50 3.02 -23.70
#